data_AF-M5W7M7-F1
#
_entry.id   AF-M5W7M7-F1
#
_cell.length_a   1.000
_cell.length_b   1.000
_cell.length_c   1.000
_cell.angle_alpha   90.00
_cell.angle_beta   90.00
_cell.angle_gamma   90.00
#
_symmetry.space_group_name_H-M   'P 1'
#
loop_
_entity.id
_entity.type
_entity.pdbx_description
1 polymer ?
#
loop_
_entity_poly.entity_id
_entity_poly.type
_entity_poly.pdbx_seq_one_letter_code
_entity_poly.pdbx_strand_id
1 'polypeptide(L)'
;MTVMTPAPIDQPEDEEMLVPHSDLPENNHQPMEVVAQPETANNVENQPVEDPPSSRFTWRIDNFSRMNTKKLYSDIFVVGGYKWRVLIFPKGNNVDHLSMYLDVADSASLPYGWSRYAQFCLGLVNQIHNKYSVRKDTQHQFNARESDWGFTSFMPLSDLYDPSRGYLVNDTLIIEAEVLVRRVVDYWTYDSKKETGYVGLKNQGATCYMNSLLQTLYHIPYFRKAVYHMPTTENDLPSQSIPLALQSLFYKLQYSDNSVATKELTKSFGWDTYDSFMQHDVQELNRVLCEKLEDKMKGTVVEGTIQKLFEGHHMNYIECINVDYKSTRKESFYDLQLDVKGCRDVYASFDKYVEVERLEGDNKYHAEQYGLQDAKKGVLFIDFPPVLQLQLKRFEYDFMRDTMVKINDRYEFPLQLDLDRENGKYLSPEADRSVRNLYTLHSVLVHSGGVHGGHYYAFIRPTLSDQWYKFDDERVTKEDIKRALEEQYGGEEELPQTNPGFNNTPFKFTKYSNAYMLVYIRESDKDKIICNVDEQDIAEHLRERLKKEQEEKEHKKKEKAEAHLYTIIKVARDENLVEQIGKDIYFDLVDHDKVRSFRIQKQTPFNVFKVGQLREVSNKVHNAELKLFLEVELGLDLHPIAPPDKTKDDILLFFKLYDPEKEELRYVGRLFVKSTGKAAEILSKLNEMAGYAPEEEIDLYEEIKFEPNVMCEPIDKKFTFRACQLEDGDIVCFQKPTPVENGEHLRYPDVPSFLDYVHNRQVVHFRSLEKPKEDDFSLELSKLHTYDDVVERVAQQLGLDDPSKIRLTSHNCYSQQPKPQPIKYRGVERLTDMLVHYNQTTDILYYEVLDIPLPELQGLKTLKVAFHHATKEEVVIHTIRLPKQSTVGDVINDLKTKVELSHPDAELRLLEVFYHKIYKVFPHSEKIENINDQYWTLRAEEVPDEEKNLGPNDRVIHVYHFTKDTAQNQMQIQNFGEPFFLVIHEGETLAEIKARVQKKLQVADEEFAKWKFAFLSLGRPEYLQDSDIVSSRFQRRDVYGAWEQYLGLEHSDSAPKRAYAANQNRHTFEKPVKIYN
;
A
#
# COMPACT_ATOMS: atom_id res chain seq x y z
N MET A 1 -6.55 -1.18 -31.61
CA MET A 1 -6.17 0.23 -31.39
C MET A 1 -7.44 1.05 -31.32
N THR A 2 -7.90 1.31 -30.10
CA THR A 2 -8.93 2.29 -29.76
C THR A 2 -8.44 2.89 -28.44
N VAL A 3 -8.17 4.18 -28.45
CA VAL A 3 -7.46 4.93 -27.42
C VAL A 3 -8.41 5.16 -26.23
N MET A 4 -8.04 4.68 -25.04
CA MET A 4 -8.71 5.00 -23.78
C MET A 4 -8.03 6.23 -23.15
N THR A 5 -8.82 7.29 -22.96
CA THR A 5 -8.50 8.49 -22.17
C THR A 5 -8.55 8.18 -20.66
N PRO A 6 -7.61 8.67 -19.82
CA PRO A 6 -7.74 8.59 -18.37
C PRO A 6 -8.68 9.68 -17.82
N ALA A 7 -9.45 9.34 -16.78
CA ALA A 7 -10.30 10.26 -16.02
C ALA A 7 -9.50 11.07 -14.98
N PRO A 8 -9.93 12.29 -14.60
CA PRO A 8 -9.26 13.10 -13.58
C PRO A 8 -9.48 12.52 -12.18
N ILE A 9 -8.39 12.42 -11.40
CA ILE A 9 -8.40 12.05 -9.98
C ILE A 9 -7.86 13.26 -9.22
N ASP A 10 -8.77 13.98 -8.56
CA ASP A 10 -8.53 14.77 -7.35
C ASP A 10 -9.90 15.22 -6.82
N GLN A 11 -10.41 14.50 -5.81
CA GLN A 11 -11.41 14.99 -4.87
C GLN A 11 -10.85 14.78 -3.47
N PRO A 12 -10.88 15.78 -2.57
CA PRO A 12 -10.56 15.55 -1.17
C PRO A 12 -11.64 14.63 -0.55
N GLU A 13 -11.22 13.46 -0.08
CA GLU A 13 -12.05 12.50 0.66
C GLU A 13 -12.44 13.07 2.02
N ASP A 14 -13.50 13.89 2.05
CA ASP A 14 -14.16 14.32 3.29
C ASP A 14 -15.58 14.88 3.05
N GLU A 15 -16.31 14.31 2.09
CA GLU A 15 -17.73 14.59 1.84
C GLU A 15 -18.62 13.46 2.40
N GLU A 16 -19.12 13.62 3.63
CA GLU A 16 -20.35 12.96 4.06
C GLU A 16 -21.51 13.56 3.23
N MET A 17 -22.08 12.79 2.30
CA MET A 17 -23.31 13.17 1.61
C MET A 17 -24.48 13.19 2.60
N LEU A 18 -24.95 14.39 2.97
CA LEU A 18 -26.20 14.58 3.69
C LEU A 18 -27.38 14.41 2.71
N VAL A 19 -28.16 13.34 2.87
CA VAL A 19 -29.43 13.16 2.16
C VAL A 19 -30.54 13.90 2.92
N PRO A 20 -31.40 14.70 2.25
CA PRO A 20 -32.49 15.40 2.93
C PRO A 20 -33.54 14.42 3.43
N HIS A 21 -33.96 14.57 4.69
CA HIS A 21 -35.09 13.86 5.24
C HIS A 21 -36.37 14.24 4.49
N SER A 22 -37.10 13.24 4.01
CA SER A 22 -38.45 13.41 3.47
C SER A 22 -39.43 13.71 4.61
N ASP A 23 -40.09 14.87 4.52
CA ASP A 23 -41.16 15.31 5.41
C ASP A 23 -42.29 14.27 5.52
N LEU A 24 -42.62 13.89 6.76
CA LEU A 24 -43.91 13.32 7.12
C LEU A 24 -44.64 14.34 8.01
N PRO A 25 -45.95 14.54 7.83
CA PRO A 25 -46.65 15.67 8.41
C PRO A 25 -46.87 15.50 9.92
N GLU A 26 -46.74 16.63 10.60
CA GLU A 26 -47.00 16.88 12.01
C GLU A 26 -48.32 16.27 12.49
N ASN A 27 -48.28 15.62 13.65
CA ASN A 27 -49.47 15.47 14.48
C ASN A 27 -49.12 15.81 15.94
N ASN A 28 -49.60 17.00 16.34
CA ASN A 28 -49.84 17.54 17.68
C ASN A 28 -49.40 16.71 18.89
N HIS A 29 -48.45 17.22 19.68
CA HIS A 29 -48.49 17.11 21.15
C HIS A 29 -48.02 18.40 21.84
N GLN A 30 -48.92 18.95 22.67
CA GLN A 30 -48.61 19.94 23.72
C GLN A 30 -47.88 19.27 24.90
N PRO A 31 -47.14 20.03 25.71
CA PRO A 31 -46.19 19.49 26.68
C PRO A 31 -46.86 19.20 28.03
N MET A 32 -46.50 18.09 28.68
CA MET A 32 -46.57 18.03 30.15
C MET A 32 -45.76 16.88 30.76
N GLU A 33 -44.86 17.32 31.64
CA GLU A 33 -44.51 16.78 32.96
C GLU A 33 -43.82 15.42 33.15
N VAL A 34 -42.67 15.58 33.79
CA VAL A 34 -41.84 14.60 34.49
C VAL A 34 -42.63 14.00 35.67
N VAL A 35 -42.81 12.68 35.67
CA VAL A 35 -43.04 11.91 36.91
C VAL A 35 -42.22 10.62 36.84
N ALA A 36 -41.34 10.45 37.83
CA ALA A 36 -40.48 9.29 38.00
C ALA A 36 -41.20 8.13 38.71
N GLN A 37 -40.70 6.90 38.45
CA GLN A 37 -40.68 5.64 39.24
C GLN A 37 -41.17 4.41 38.44
N PRO A 38 -40.78 3.16 38.80
CA PRO A 38 -39.45 2.62 39.15
C PRO A 38 -39.13 1.34 38.33
N GLU A 39 -37.94 0.77 38.53
CA GLU A 39 -37.47 -0.47 37.89
C GLU A 39 -38.40 -1.67 38.08
N THR A 40 -38.69 -2.39 37.00
CA THR A 40 -39.07 -3.81 37.03
C THR A 40 -38.32 -4.56 35.94
N ALA A 41 -37.50 -5.53 36.36
CA ALA A 41 -36.86 -6.52 35.53
C ALA A 41 -37.87 -7.23 34.62
N ASN A 42 -37.58 -7.30 33.33
CA ASN A 42 -38.24 -8.22 32.41
C ASN A 42 -37.18 -9.01 31.64
N ASN A 43 -37.19 -10.33 31.88
CA ASN A 43 -36.61 -11.35 31.01
C ASN A 43 -37.02 -11.08 29.56
N VAL A 44 -36.04 -10.95 28.66
CA VAL A 44 -36.30 -11.05 27.22
C VAL A 44 -36.05 -12.50 26.82
N GLU A 45 -37.12 -13.28 26.84
CA GLU A 45 -37.21 -14.56 26.15
C GLU A 45 -37.00 -14.35 24.63
N ASN A 46 -36.32 -15.32 24.03
CA ASN A 46 -36.06 -15.49 22.60
C ASN A 46 -37.17 -14.95 21.68
N GLN A 47 -36.87 -13.92 20.89
CA GLN A 47 -37.56 -13.73 19.61
C GLN A 47 -36.97 -14.71 18.58
N PRO A 48 -37.81 -15.45 17.84
CA PRO A 48 -37.32 -16.37 16.81
C PRO A 48 -36.68 -15.58 15.67
N VAL A 49 -35.56 -16.10 15.16
CA VAL A 49 -34.88 -15.64 13.95
C VAL A 49 -35.89 -15.61 12.80
N GLU A 50 -36.11 -14.45 12.15
CA GLU A 50 -36.90 -14.39 10.92
C GLU A 50 -36.16 -15.16 9.81
N ASP A 51 -36.78 -16.21 9.29
CA ASP A 51 -36.26 -16.96 8.15
C ASP A 51 -36.10 -16.03 6.93
N PRO A 52 -35.02 -16.16 6.14
CA PRO A 52 -34.80 -15.36 4.95
C PRO A 52 -35.98 -15.51 3.96
N PRO A 53 -36.46 -14.42 3.33
CA PRO A 53 -37.63 -14.47 2.46
C PRO A 53 -37.37 -15.37 1.25
N SER A 54 -38.10 -16.50 1.19
CA SER A 54 -38.10 -17.44 0.07
C SER A 54 -39.43 -17.41 -0.67
N SER A 55 -39.40 -17.62 -1.98
CA SER A 55 -40.62 -17.78 -2.78
C SER A 55 -40.39 -18.72 -3.95
N ARG A 56 -41.43 -19.46 -4.32
CA ARG A 56 -41.46 -20.36 -5.48
C ARG A 56 -42.34 -19.78 -6.56
N PHE A 57 -41.77 -19.58 -7.73
CA PHE A 57 -42.44 -19.11 -8.94
C PHE A 57 -42.58 -20.27 -9.94
N THR A 58 -43.75 -20.41 -10.56
CA THR A 58 -44.02 -21.43 -11.58
C THR A 58 -44.44 -20.76 -12.88
N TRP A 59 -43.78 -21.10 -13.98
CA TRP A 59 -44.03 -20.55 -15.31
C TRP A 59 -44.48 -21.64 -16.27
N ARG A 60 -45.69 -21.48 -16.82
CA ARG A 60 -46.28 -22.37 -17.82
C ARG A 60 -46.15 -21.74 -19.21
N ILE A 61 -45.61 -22.50 -20.16
CA ILE A 61 -45.42 -22.07 -21.55
C ILE A 61 -46.18 -23.03 -22.46
N ASP A 62 -47.25 -22.56 -23.09
CA ASP A 62 -48.05 -23.35 -24.03
C ASP A 62 -47.56 -23.16 -25.49
N ASN A 63 -47.78 -24.16 -26.35
CA ASN A 63 -47.33 -24.21 -27.74
C ASN A 63 -45.81 -24.11 -27.93
N PHE A 64 -45.04 -24.70 -27.01
CA PHE A 64 -43.58 -24.53 -26.91
C PHE A 64 -42.85 -24.93 -28.20
N SER A 65 -43.25 -26.04 -28.83
CA SER A 65 -42.61 -26.57 -30.05
C SER A 65 -42.74 -25.64 -31.27
N ARG A 66 -43.74 -24.73 -31.25
CA ARG A 66 -44.01 -23.78 -32.34
C ARG A 66 -43.29 -22.45 -32.17
N MET A 67 -42.61 -22.23 -31.04
CA MET A 67 -41.93 -20.97 -30.76
C MET A 67 -40.64 -20.84 -31.56
N ASN A 68 -40.50 -19.74 -32.31
CA ASN A 68 -39.31 -19.45 -33.12
C ASN A 68 -38.46 -18.27 -32.58
N THR A 69 -38.65 -17.91 -31.31
CA THR A 69 -37.96 -16.81 -30.64
C THR A 69 -36.61 -17.27 -30.07
N LYS A 70 -35.58 -16.44 -30.21
CA LYS A 70 -34.22 -16.73 -29.70
C LYS A 70 -34.18 -16.83 -28.17
N LYS A 71 -34.90 -15.96 -27.47
CA LYS A 71 -35.02 -15.93 -26.01
C LYS A 71 -36.44 -15.59 -25.57
N LEU A 72 -36.82 -16.04 -24.37
CA LEU A 72 -38.10 -15.74 -23.74
C LEU A 72 -37.88 -15.32 -22.29
N TYR A 73 -38.73 -14.40 -21.81
CA TYR A 73 -38.77 -13.96 -20.43
C TYR A 73 -40.10 -14.34 -19.80
N SER A 74 -40.09 -14.75 -18.54
CA SER A 74 -41.31 -14.92 -17.74
C SER A 74 -41.88 -13.57 -17.30
N ASP A 75 -43.07 -13.62 -16.69
CA ASP A 75 -43.57 -12.50 -15.88
C ASP A 75 -42.61 -12.18 -14.72
N ILE A 76 -42.66 -10.94 -14.27
CA ILE A 76 -41.85 -10.45 -13.15
C ILE A 76 -42.49 -10.92 -11.83
N PHE A 77 -41.68 -11.48 -10.94
CA PHE A 77 -42.08 -11.85 -9.59
C PHE A 77 -41.16 -11.19 -8.55
N VAL A 78 -41.69 -10.95 -7.35
CA VAL A 78 -40.97 -10.19 -6.31
C VAL A 78 -40.61 -11.12 -5.15
N VAL A 79 -39.32 -11.15 -4.80
CA VAL A 79 -38.79 -11.91 -3.66
C VAL A 79 -37.79 -11.04 -2.91
N GLY A 80 -37.91 -10.95 -1.59
CA GLY A 80 -37.03 -10.09 -0.76
C GLY A 80 -37.05 -8.60 -1.12
N GLY A 81 -38.14 -8.10 -1.72
CA GLY A 81 -38.27 -6.71 -2.18
C GLY A 81 -37.67 -6.43 -3.56
N TYR A 82 -37.07 -7.42 -4.23
CA TYR A 82 -36.43 -7.27 -5.54
C TYR A 82 -37.25 -7.94 -6.66
N LYS A 83 -37.18 -7.36 -7.86
CA LYS A 83 -37.89 -7.84 -9.05
C LYS A 83 -37.04 -8.83 -9.85
N TRP A 84 -37.53 -10.05 -9.97
CA TRP A 84 -36.89 -11.15 -10.68
C TRP A 84 -37.74 -11.61 -11.88
N ARG A 85 -37.10 -12.23 -12.87
CA ARG A 85 -37.79 -12.97 -13.95
C ARG A 85 -36.92 -14.13 -14.42
N VAL A 86 -37.52 -15.15 -15.01
CA VAL A 86 -36.80 -16.27 -15.62
C VAL A 86 -36.55 -15.95 -17.10
N LEU A 87 -35.32 -16.17 -17.56
CA LEU A 87 -34.90 -16.06 -18.96
C LEU A 87 -34.57 -17.44 -19.51
N ILE A 88 -35.15 -17.84 -20.63
CA ILE A 88 -34.79 -19.08 -21.33
C ILE A 88 -34.39 -18.87 -22.78
N PHE A 89 -33.57 -19.78 -23.28
CA PHE A 89 -33.28 -19.96 -24.70
C PHE A 89 -33.85 -21.32 -25.13
N PRO A 90 -35.06 -21.36 -25.73
CA PRO A 90 -35.78 -22.62 -26.02
C PRO A 90 -35.04 -23.58 -26.96
N LYS A 91 -34.20 -23.05 -27.86
CA LYS A 91 -33.36 -23.80 -28.79
C LYS A 91 -31.87 -23.78 -28.40
N GLY A 92 -31.60 -23.28 -27.19
CA GLY A 92 -30.27 -23.13 -26.61
C GLY A 92 -29.53 -21.84 -26.95
N ASN A 93 -28.60 -21.50 -26.07
CA ASN A 93 -27.71 -20.35 -26.18
C ASN A 93 -26.36 -20.81 -26.75
N ASN A 94 -26.29 -20.99 -28.07
CA ASN A 94 -25.15 -21.56 -28.81
C ASN A 94 -24.79 -23.01 -28.41
N VAL A 95 -25.74 -23.76 -27.85
CA VAL A 95 -25.62 -25.18 -27.46
C VAL A 95 -26.93 -25.93 -27.75
N ASP A 96 -26.88 -27.26 -27.94
CA ASP A 96 -28.08 -28.09 -28.21
C ASP A 96 -28.86 -28.48 -26.94
N HIS A 97 -28.99 -27.54 -26.01
CA HIS A 97 -29.66 -27.71 -24.72
C HIS A 97 -30.64 -26.56 -24.49
N LEU A 98 -31.71 -26.80 -23.74
CA LEU A 98 -32.47 -25.72 -23.12
C LEU A 98 -31.53 -24.96 -22.17
N SER A 99 -31.42 -23.64 -22.35
CA SER A 99 -30.67 -22.76 -21.44
C SER A 99 -31.64 -21.97 -20.58
N MET A 100 -31.35 -21.81 -19.30
CA MET A 100 -32.25 -21.19 -18.33
C MET A 100 -31.49 -20.39 -17.27
N TYR A 101 -31.93 -19.16 -17.03
CA TYR A 101 -31.29 -18.16 -16.18
C TYR A 101 -32.33 -17.45 -15.31
N LEU A 102 -31.90 -17.00 -14.13
CA LEU A 102 -32.61 -16.00 -13.33
C LEU A 102 -32.06 -14.62 -13.69
N ASP A 103 -32.93 -13.64 -13.93
CA ASP A 103 -32.56 -12.30 -14.38
C ASP A 103 -33.19 -11.22 -13.49
N VAL A 104 -32.44 -10.14 -13.25
CA VAL A 104 -32.90 -8.96 -12.52
C VAL A 104 -33.71 -8.07 -13.46
N ALA A 105 -35.03 -8.09 -13.29
CA ALA A 105 -35.96 -7.53 -14.27
C ALA A 105 -35.84 -6.01 -14.47
N ASP A 106 -35.40 -5.28 -13.43
CA ASP A 106 -35.27 -3.83 -13.38
C ASP A 106 -33.80 -3.34 -13.49
N SER A 107 -32.86 -4.21 -13.87
CA SER A 107 -31.41 -3.95 -13.88
C SER A 107 -30.99 -2.65 -14.57
N ALA A 108 -31.64 -2.29 -15.68
CA ALA A 108 -31.37 -1.07 -16.46
C ALA A 108 -31.79 0.24 -15.76
N SER A 109 -32.61 0.16 -14.71
CA SER A 109 -33.14 1.32 -13.97
C SER A 109 -32.54 1.47 -12.56
N LEU A 110 -31.63 0.57 -12.17
CA LEU A 110 -30.99 0.59 -10.86
C LEU A 110 -29.78 1.54 -10.83
N PRO A 111 -29.49 2.19 -9.69
CA PRO A 111 -28.39 3.14 -9.56
C PRO A 111 -27.03 2.48 -9.79
N TYR A 112 -26.05 3.29 -10.22
CA TYR A 112 -24.68 2.81 -10.43
C TYR A 112 -24.11 2.13 -9.17
N GLY A 113 -23.55 0.92 -9.31
CA GLY A 113 -22.97 0.16 -8.20
C GLY A 113 -23.93 -0.78 -7.44
N TRP A 114 -25.16 -0.96 -7.91
CA TRP A 114 -26.11 -1.90 -7.27
C TRP A 114 -25.58 -3.35 -7.25
N SER A 115 -25.87 -4.09 -6.17
CA SER A 115 -25.68 -5.54 -6.15
C SER A 115 -26.78 -6.25 -5.36
N ARG A 116 -27.13 -7.48 -5.76
CA ARG A 116 -28.15 -8.32 -5.11
C ARG A 116 -27.64 -9.74 -4.98
N TYR A 117 -27.61 -10.29 -3.77
CA TYR A 117 -27.24 -11.68 -3.55
C TYR A 117 -28.49 -12.56 -3.45
N ALA A 118 -28.55 -13.62 -4.25
CA ALA A 118 -29.62 -14.61 -4.16
C ALA A 118 -29.08 -16.03 -4.32
N GLN A 119 -29.63 -16.93 -3.52
CA GLN A 119 -29.54 -18.37 -3.73
C GLN A 119 -30.83 -18.81 -4.43
N PHE A 120 -30.73 -19.59 -5.49
CA PHE A 120 -31.93 -19.98 -6.25
C PHE A 120 -31.79 -21.34 -6.91
N CYS A 121 -32.94 -22.01 -7.08
CA CYS A 121 -33.09 -23.27 -7.79
C CYS A 121 -33.93 -23.03 -9.04
N LEU A 122 -33.45 -23.48 -10.20
CA LEU A 122 -34.23 -23.51 -11.43
C LEU A 122 -34.57 -24.96 -11.78
N GLY A 123 -35.84 -25.22 -12.10
CA GLY A 123 -36.38 -26.56 -12.27
C GLY A 123 -37.25 -26.70 -13.51
N LEU A 124 -37.23 -27.88 -14.11
CA LEU A 124 -38.17 -28.29 -15.14
C LEU A 124 -39.02 -29.46 -14.63
N VAL A 125 -40.34 -29.25 -14.64
CA VAL A 125 -41.29 -30.19 -14.06
C VAL A 125 -41.57 -31.32 -15.03
N ASN A 126 -41.42 -32.56 -14.55
CA ASN A 126 -41.90 -33.74 -15.25
C ASN A 126 -43.39 -33.92 -14.97
N GLN A 127 -44.22 -33.74 -16.00
CA GLN A 127 -45.68 -33.69 -15.88
C GLN A 127 -46.33 -35.08 -15.79
N ILE A 128 -45.58 -36.17 -16.06
CA ILE A 128 -46.06 -37.56 -15.95
C ILE A 128 -45.67 -38.13 -14.57
N HIS A 129 -44.43 -37.87 -14.14
CA HIS A 129 -43.85 -38.42 -12.94
C HIS A 129 -43.01 -37.36 -12.22
N ASN A 130 -43.62 -36.63 -11.28
CA ASN A 130 -43.01 -35.50 -10.60
C ASN A 130 -41.64 -35.82 -9.92
N LYS A 131 -41.40 -37.07 -9.53
CA LYS A 131 -40.11 -37.52 -8.97
C LYS A 131 -38.91 -37.41 -9.93
N TYR A 132 -39.17 -37.31 -11.24
CA TYR A 132 -38.15 -37.14 -12.27
C TYR A 132 -38.01 -35.68 -12.73
N SER A 133 -38.63 -34.72 -12.04
CA SER A 133 -38.40 -33.29 -12.30
C SER A 133 -36.92 -32.96 -12.11
N VAL A 134 -36.33 -32.21 -13.05
CA VAL A 134 -34.91 -31.85 -13.01
C VAL A 134 -34.79 -30.49 -12.34
N ARG A 135 -33.92 -30.37 -11.34
CA ARG A 135 -33.66 -29.14 -10.60
C ARG A 135 -32.16 -28.90 -10.54
N LYS A 136 -31.74 -27.63 -10.63
CA LYS A 136 -30.35 -27.21 -10.45
C LYS A 136 -30.29 -25.99 -9.57
N ASP A 137 -29.50 -26.08 -8.50
CA ASP A 137 -29.30 -25.04 -7.50
C ASP A 137 -28.02 -24.24 -7.76
N THR A 138 -28.07 -22.93 -7.50
CA THR A 138 -26.89 -22.06 -7.56
C THR A 138 -27.08 -20.84 -6.66
N GLN A 139 -26.04 -20.03 -6.53
CA GLN A 139 -26.06 -18.76 -5.83
C GLN A 139 -25.22 -17.74 -6.61
N HIS A 140 -25.63 -16.49 -6.59
CA HIS A 140 -24.93 -15.45 -7.34
C HIS A 140 -25.15 -14.05 -6.76
N GLN A 141 -24.17 -13.17 -6.97
CA GLN A 141 -24.26 -11.74 -6.67
C GLN A 141 -24.48 -10.96 -7.97
N PHE A 142 -25.74 -10.68 -8.27
CA PHE A 142 -26.17 -9.95 -9.45
C PHE A 142 -25.73 -8.49 -9.36
N ASN A 143 -25.30 -7.93 -10.49
CA ASN A 143 -24.84 -6.53 -10.60
C ASN A 143 -25.07 -5.99 -12.02
N ALA A 144 -24.65 -4.75 -12.29
CA ALA A 144 -24.86 -4.11 -13.59
C ALA A 144 -24.17 -4.82 -14.77
N ARG A 145 -23.08 -5.57 -14.54
CA ARG A 145 -22.39 -6.36 -15.58
C ARG A 145 -22.98 -7.76 -15.72
N GLU A 146 -23.43 -8.34 -14.62
CA GLU A 146 -23.96 -9.70 -14.51
C GLU A 146 -25.39 -9.63 -13.96
N SER A 147 -26.32 -9.17 -14.80
CA SER A 147 -27.73 -9.01 -14.42
C SER A 147 -28.53 -10.32 -14.44
N ASP A 148 -28.00 -11.34 -15.11
CA ASP A 148 -28.57 -12.68 -15.21
C ASP A 148 -27.53 -13.78 -14.93
N TRP A 149 -27.98 -14.88 -14.31
CA TRP A 149 -27.14 -16.02 -13.96
C TRP A 149 -27.92 -17.33 -13.97
N GLY A 150 -27.28 -18.43 -14.37
CA GLY A 150 -27.93 -19.73 -14.49
C GLY A 150 -27.15 -20.74 -15.33
N PHE A 151 -27.87 -21.54 -16.12
CA PHE A 151 -27.33 -22.74 -16.75
C PHE A 151 -27.50 -22.70 -18.27
N THR A 152 -26.39 -22.56 -18.99
CA THR A 152 -26.35 -22.64 -20.45
C THR A 152 -26.75 -24.03 -20.96
N SER A 153 -26.35 -25.09 -20.26
CA SER A 153 -26.74 -26.48 -20.55
C SER A 153 -27.65 -27.02 -19.43
N PHE A 154 -28.92 -26.62 -19.43
CA PHE A 154 -29.87 -27.08 -18.41
C PHE A 154 -30.36 -28.51 -18.69
N MET A 155 -30.92 -28.75 -19.89
CA MET A 155 -31.42 -30.06 -20.33
C MET A 155 -31.19 -30.26 -21.84
N PRO A 156 -30.72 -31.43 -22.31
CA PRO A 156 -30.61 -31.72 -23.73
C PRO A 156 -31.95 -31.57 -24.45
N LEU A 157 -31.97 -30.93 -25.62
CA LEU A 157 -33.22 -30.76 -26.37
C LEU A 157 -33.81 -32.12 -26.79
N SER A 158 -32.97 -33.12 -27.07
CA SER A 158 -33.42 -34.49 -27.35
C SER A 158 -34.27 -35.08 -26.22
N ASP A 159 -33.90 -34.80 -24.97
CA ASP A 159 -34.59 -35.31 -23.79
C ASP A 159 -35.85 -34.52 -23.48
N LEU A 160 -35.83 -33.22 -23.78
CA LEU A 160 -36.96 -32.32 -23.62
C LEU A 160 -38.12 -32.68 -24.57
N TYR A 161 -37.80 -32.96 -25.83
CA TYR A 161 -38.79 -33.26 -26.89
C TYR A 161 -39.20 -34.74 -26.95
N ASP A 162 -38.59 -35.63 -26.16
CA ASP A 162 -38.98 -37.03 -26.08
C ASP A 162 -40.32 -37.18 -25.32
N PRO A 163 -41.42 -37.60 -26.00
CA PRO A 163 -42.73 -37.73 -25.35
C PRO A 163 -42.75 -38.75 -24.21
N SER A 164 -41.84 -39.74 -24.22
CA SER A 164 -41.75 -40.76 -23.16
C SER A 164 -41.18 -40.22 -21.85
N ARG A 165 -40.47 -39.08 -21.90
CA ARG A 165 -39.82 -38.47 -20.74
C ARG A 165 -40.69 -37.50 -19.99
N GLY A 166 -41.78 -36.99 -20.57
CA GLY A 166 -42.83 -36.28 -19.84
C GLY A 166 -42.54 -34.82 -19.44
N TYR A 167 -41.50 -34.19 -19.98
CA TYR A 167 -41.20 -32.77 -19.71
C TYR A 167 -42.04 -31.82 -20.57
N LEU A 168 -42.33 -32.21 -21.82
CA LEU A 168 -43.23 -31.50 -22.73
C LEU A 168 -44.50 -32.32 -22.97
N VAL A 169 -45.62 -31.93 -22.36
CA VAL A 169 -46.90 -32.63 -22.45
C VAL A 169 -47.96 -31.70 -23.02
N ASN A 170 -48.70 -32.14 -24.04
CA ASN A 170 -49.66 -31.31 -24.79
C ASN A 170 -49.04 -30.01 -25.34
N ASP A 171 -47.77 -30.07 -25.74
CA ASP A 171 -46.99 -28.90 -26.18
C ASP A 171 -46.86 -27.79 -25.12
N THR A 172 -47.01 -28.16 -23.84
CA THR A 172 -46.84 -27.27 -22.68
C THR A 172 -45.58 -27.64 -21.90
N LEU A 173 -44.76 -26.63 -21.58
CA LEU A 173 -43.60 -26.71 -20.70
C LEU A 173 -43.88 -26.04 -19.35
N ILE A 174 -43.43 -26.64 -18.24
CA ILE A 174 -43.58 -26.05 -16.89
C ILE A 174 -42.20 -25.90 -16.25
N ILE A 175 -41.85 -24.65 -15.94
CA ILE A 175 -40.60 -24.26 -15.28
C ILE A 175 -40.92 -23.81 -13.85
N GLU A 176 -40.06 -24.14 -12.89
CA GLU A 176 -40.12 -23.63 -11.53
C GLU A 176 -38.82 -22.87 -11.19
N ALA A 177 -38.95 -21.77 -10.47
CA ALA A 177 -37.84 -21.02 -9.90
C ALA A 177 -38.10 -20.81 -8.40
N GLU A 178 -37.23 -21.34 -7.56
CA GLU A 178 -37.24 -21.07 -6.12
C GLU A 178 -36.13 -20.07 -5.83
N VAL A 179 -36.47 -18.89 -5.31
CA VAL A 179 -35.51 -17.83 -5.02
C VAL A 179 -35.51 -17.56 -3.52
N LEU A 180 -34.32 -17.57 -2.94
CA LEU A 180 -34.04 -17.19 -1.57
C LEU A 180 -33.17 -15.93 -1.61
N VAL A 181 -33.78 -14.79 -1.29
CA VAL A 181 -33.04 -13.53 -1.18
C VAL A 181 -32.54 -13.40 0.25
N ARG A 182 -31.23 -13.50 0.43
CA ARG A 182 -30.62 -13.00 1.66
C ARG A 182 -30.55 -11.49 1.53
N ARG A 183 -31.08 -10.74 2.50
CA ARG A 183 -30.88 -9.29 2.56
C ARG A 183 -29.37 -9.05 2.48
N VAL A 184 -28.92 -8.51 1.35
CA VAL A 184 -27.63 -7.83 1.30
C VAL A 184 -27.87 -6.61 2.15
N VAL A 185 -27.36 -6.68 3.37
CA VAL A 185 -27.23 -5.51 4.22
C VAL A 185 -26.48 -4.47 3.38
N ASP A 186 -27.15 -3.36 3.05
CA ASP A 186 -26.55 -2.25 2.33
C ASP A 186 -25.25 -1.85 3.03
N TYR A 187 -24.13 -1.98 2.32
CA TYR A 187 -22.79 -1.78 2.86
C TYR A 187 -22.62 -0.39 3.50
N TRP A 188 -23.41 0.58 3.03
CA TRP A 188 -23.37 1.99 3.44
C TRP A 188 -24.31 2.34 4.60
N THR A 189 -25.29 1.49 4.94
CA THR A 189 -26.29 1.78 5.99
C THR A 189 -26.28 0.79 7.14
N TYR A 190 -25.27 -0.10 7.19
CA TYR A 190 -25.15 -1.06 8.28
C TYR A 190 -24.53 -0.43 9.52
N ASP A 191 -25.36 -0.24 10.54
CA ASP A 191 -24.91 0.21 11.85
C ASP A 191 -24.48 -0.99 12.70
N SER A 192 -23.17 -1.23 12.76
CA SER A 192 -22.59 -2.32 13.57
C SER A 192 -22.99 -2.23 15.04
N LYS A 193 -23.06 -1.02 15.61
CA LYS A 193 -23.39 -0.79 17.03
C LYS A 193 -24.83 -1.20 17.29
N LYS A 194 -25.77 -0.76 16.45
CA LYS A 194 -27.19 -1.07 16.61
C LYS A 194 -27.50 -2.56 16.43
N GLU A 195 -26.85 -3.22 15.48
CA GLU A 195 -27.14 -4.62 15.14
C GLU A 195 -26.44 -5.63 16.07
N THR A 196 -25.25 -5.28 16.57
CA THR A 196 -24.40 -6.20 17.35
C THR A 196 -24.06 -5.76 18.76
N GLY A 197 -24.20 -4.47 19.08
CA GLY A 197 -23.72 -3.86 20.32
C GLY A 197 -22.25 -3.43 20.28
N TYR A 198 -21.50 -3.81 19.23
CA TYR A 198 -20.06 -3.59 19.09
C TYR A 198 -19.73 -2.73 17.86
N VAL A 199 -18.58 -2.06 17.89
CA VAL A 199 -18.07 -1.24 16.77
C VAL A 199 -16.77 -1.80 16.22
N GLY A 200 -16.55 -1.58 14.93
CA GLY A 200 -15.32 -1.95 14.23
C GLY A 200 -14.20 -0.92 14.35
N LEU A 201 -13.07 -1.24 13.73
CA LEU A 201 -11.90 -0.38 13.61
C LEU A 201 -11.69 0.05 12.16
N LYS A 202 -11.40 1.33 11.93
CA LYS A 202 -11.13 1.85 10.59
C LYS A 202 -9.84 1.27 10.03
N ASN A 203 -9.89 0.74 8.82
CA ASN A 203 -8.71 0.26 8.10
C ASN A 203 -7.98 1.47 7.49
N GLN A 204 -6.67 1.57 7.74
CA GLN A 204 -5.82 2.64 7.20
C GLN A 204 -5.13 2.25 5.88
N GLY A 205 -5.56 1.15 5.25
CA GLY A 205 -5.00 0.62 4.00
C GLY A 205 -4.65 -0.86 4.14
N ALA A 206 -3.64 -1.16 4.97
CA ALA A 206 -3.16 -2.53 5.20
C ALA A 206 -3.16 -2.95 6.68
N THR A 207 -3.91 -2.25 7.55
CA THR A 207 -3.83 -2.44 9.02
C THR A 207 -4.76 -3.52 9.58
N CYS A 208 -5.31 -4.40 8.73
CA CYS A 208 -6.32 -5.39 9.14
C CYS A 208 -5.78 -6.45 10.12
N TYR A 209 -4.48 -6.77 10.05
CA TYR A 209 -3.79 -7.65 11.01
C TYR A 209 -3.82 -7.04 12.43
N MET A 210 -3.52 -5.74 12.53
CA MET A 210 -3.56 -4.99 13.78
C MET A 210 -4.98 -4.86 14.30
N ASN A 211 -5.95 -4.55 13.43
CA ASN A 211 -7.35 -4.42 13.83
C ASN A 211 -7.89 -5.74 14.44
N SER A 212 -7.60 -6.87 13.79
CA SER A 212 -8.01 -8.21 14.25
C SER A 212 -7.41 -8.55 15.62
N LEU A 213 -6.13 -8.24 15.82
CA LEU A 213 -5.45 -8.45 17.09
C LEU A 213 -6.00 -7.55 18.21
N LEU A 214 -6.18 -6.25 17.92
CA LEU A 214 -6.69 -5.29 18.90
C LEU A 214 -8.11 -5.63 19.33
N GLN A 215 -8.98 -6.04 18.40
CA GLN A 215 -10.32 -6.52 18.74
C GLN A 215 -10.26 -7.78 19.62
N THR A 216 -9.33 -8.70 19.34
CA THR A 216 -9.14 -9.91 20.15
C THR A 216 -8.72 -9.57 21.58
N LEU A 217 -7.71 -8.71 21.75
CA LEU A 217 -7.22 -8.28 23.06
C LEU A 217 -8.24 -7.43 23.82
N TYR A 218 -8.98 -6.55 23.13
CA TYR A 218 -10.03 -5.72 23.72
C TYR A 218 -11.16 -6.55 24.34
N HIS A 219 -11.54 -7.65 23.68
CA HIS A 219 -12.56 -8.58 24.16
C HIS A 219 -12.05 -9.58 25.20
N ILE A 220 -10.88 -9.34 25.80
CA ILE A 220 -10.41 -9.94 27.05
C ILE A 220 -10.58 -8.87 28.14
N PRO A 221 -11.70 -8.84 28.88
CA PRO A 221 -12.02 -7.74 29.79
C PRO A 221 -10.96 -7.47 30.86
N TYR A 222 -10.33 -8.52 31.40
CA TYR A 222 -9.24 -8.37 32.37
C TYR A 222 -8.01 -7.65 31.77
N PHE A 223 -7.67 -7.91 30.50
CA PHE A 223 -6.60 -7.18 29.79
C PHE A 223 -6.99 -5.72 29.59
N ARG A 224 -8.22 -5.46 29.13
CA ARG A 224 -8.75 -4.10 28.97
C ARG A 224 -8.71 -3.30 30.29
N LYS A 225 -9.11 -3.93 31.40
CA LYS A 225 -9.06 -3.33 32.74
C LYS A 225 -7.64 -2.97 33.15
N ALA A 226 -6.67 -3.85 32.89
CA ALA A 226 -5.27 -3.57 33.17
C ALA A 226 -4.74 -2.37 32.38
N VAL A 227 -5.12 -2.24 31.11
CA VAL A 227 -4.77 -1.09 30.27
C VAL A 227 -5.35 0.21 30.84
N TYR A 228 -6.59 0.22 31.34
CA TYR A 228 -7.17 1.42 31.96
C TYR A 228 -6.47 1.86 33.26
N HIS A 229 -5.87 0.93 34.01
CA HIS A 229 -5.12 1.23 35.23
C HIS A 229 -3.63 1.56 35.00
N MET A 230 -3.17 1.59 33.75
CA MET A 230 -1.81 2.06 33.46
C MET A 230 -1.68 3.56 33.76
N PRO A 231 -0.60 4.01 34.42
CA PRO A 231 -0.41 5.40 34.75
C PRO A 231 -0.16 6.23 33.48
N THR A 232 -1.01 7.21 33.24
CA THR A 232 -0.87 8.23 32.19
C THR A 232 -1.07 9.60 32.79
N THR A 233 -0.32 10.60 32.30
CA THR A 233 -0.38 11.98 32.79
C THR A 233 -1.14 12.88 31.83
N GLU A 234 -1.64 14.02 32.32
CA GLU A 234 -2.35 15.00 31.51
C GLU A 234 -1.47 15.60 30.38
N ASN A 235 -0.15 15.63 30.58
CA ASN A 235 0.82 16.17 29.62
C ASN A 235 1.17 15.19 28.48
N ASP A 236 0.77 13.92 28.59
CA ASP A 236 1.10 12.92 27.57
C ASP A 236 0.30 13.16 26.28
N LEU A 237 1.01 13.12 25.15
CA LEU A 237 0.41 13.13 23.82
C LEU A 237 0.11 11.69 23.38
N PRO A 238 -1.12 11.37 22.89
CA PRO A 238 -1.47 10.01 22.48
C PRO A 238 -0.56 9.49 21.36
N SER A 239 -0.14 10.36 20.46
CA SER A 239 0.78 10.03 19.36
C SER A 239 2.21 9.68 19.80
N GLN A 240 2.57 9.89 21.06
CA GLN A 240 3.91 9.61 21.62
C GLN A 240 3.86 8.61 22.79
N SER A 241 2.66 8.16 23.19
CA SER A 241 2.45 7.30 24.36
C SER A 241 1.54 6.13 24.00
N ILE A 242 2.12 4.94 23.86
CA ILE A 242 1.39 3.69 23.56
C ILE A 242 0.31 3.39 24.61
N PRO A 243 0.56 3.50 25.93
CA PRO A 243 -0.48 3.28 26.93
C PRO A 243 -1.68 4.22 26.76
N LEU A 244 -1.42 5.51 26.54
CA LEU A 244 -2.48 6.49 26.34
C LEU A 244 -3.24 6.26 25.03
N ALA A 245 -2.54 5.94 23.94
CA ALA A 245 -3.19 5.62 22.66
C ALA A 245 -4.13 4.41 22.77
N LEU A 246 -3.71 3.34 23.47
CA LEU A 246 -4.55 2.17 23.72
C LEU A 246 -5.72 2.49 24.66
N GLN A 247 -5.49 3.26 25.72
CA GLN A 247 -6.56 3.71 26.63
C GLN A 247 -7.64 4.50 25.86
N SER A 248 -7.22 5.48 25.05
CA SER A 248 -8.11 6.25 24.18
C SER A 248 -8.85 5.36 23.18
N LEU A 249 -8.15 4.41 22.55
CA LEU A 249 -8.75 3.48 21.61
C LEU A 249 -9.81 2.58 22.26
N PHE A 250 -9.49 1.98 23.41
CA PHE A 250 -10.39 1.08 24.13
C PHE A 250 -11.61 1.83 24.69
N TYR A 251 -11.41 3.05 25.19
CA TYR A 251 -12.52 3.93 25.57
C TYR A 251 -13.46 4.20 24.39
N LYS A 252 -12.89 4.60 23.24
CA LYS A 252 -13.68 4.84 22.02
C LYS A 252 -14.40 3.57 21.56
N LEU A 253 -13.77 2.39 21.60
CA LEU A 253 -14.43 1.11 21.28
C LEU A 253 -15.61 0.78 22.23
N GLN A 254 -15.54 1.21 23.49
CA GLN A 254 -16.58 0.94 24.48
C GLN A 254 -17.79 1.86 24.32
N TYR A 255 -17.55 3.17 24.10
CA TYR A 255 -18.60 4.20 24.18
C TYR A 255 -18.98 4.85 22.84
N SER A 256 -18.16 4.71 21.78
CA SER A 256 -18.50 5.26 20.46
C SER A 256 -19.62 4.46 19.80
N ASP A 257 -20.48 5.17 19.06
CA ASP A 257 -21.47 4.57 18.17
C ASP A 257 -20.91 4.27 16.76
N ASN A 258 -19.75 4.84 16.43
CA ASN A 258 -19.12 4.72 15.11
C ASN A 258 -17.79 3.95 15.14
N SER A 259 -17.36 3.45 13.97
CA SER A 259 -16.06 2.79 13.79
C SER A 259 -14.89 3.69 14.22
N VAL A 260 -13.93 3.10 14.94
CA VAL A 260 -12.87 3.85 15.63
C VAL A 260 -11.58 3.81 14.83
N ALA A 261 -10.92 4.96 14.65
CA ALA A 261 -9.65 5.04 13.94
C ALA A 261 -8.46 4.68 14.83
N THR A 262 -7.48 3.95 14.28
CA THR A 262 -6.26 3.51 14.98
C THR A 262 -5.04 4.41 14.72
N LYS A 263 -5.23 5.60 14.12
CA LYS A 263 -4.16 6.53 13.69
C LYS A 263 -3.21 6.98 14.80
N GLU A 264 -3.75 7.20 16.00
CA GLU A 264 -2.94 7.63 17.15
C GLU A 264 -2.03 6.51 17.66
N LEU A 265 -2.53 5.27 17.60
CA LEU A 265 -1.81 4.08 18.03
C LEU A 265 -0.64 3.77 17.07
N THR A 266 -0.86 3.80 15.76
CA THR A 266 0.22 3.59 14.78
C THR A 266 1.32 4.65 14.92
N LYS A 267 0.95 5.92 15.08
CA LYS A 267 1.91 7.00 15.37
C LYS A 267 2.69 6.76 16.66
N SER A 268 2.05 6.24 17.71
CA SER A 268 2.72 5.95 18.98
C SER A 268 3.77 4.83 18.88
N PHE A 269 3.67 3.95 17.87
CA PHE A 269 4.71 2.96 17.57
C PHE A 269 5.89 3.54 16.78
N GLY A 270 5.80 4.79 16.33
CA GLY A 270 6.77 5.42 15.44
C GLY A 270 6.57 5.07 13.97
N TRP A 271 5.43 4.49 13.61
CA TRP A 271 5.11 4.14 12.22
C TRP A 271 4.69 5.38 11.45
N ASP A 272 5.26 5.55 10.26
CA ASP A 272 4.82 6.57 9.33
C ASP A 272 3.65 6.06 8.45
N THR A 273 3.21 6.89 7.50
CA THR A 273 2.14 6.51 6.57
C THR A 273 2.54 5.35 5.67
N TYR A 274 3.83 5.16 5.35
CA TYR A 274 4.32 4.07 4.51
C TYR A 274 4.32 2.74 5.27
N ASP A 275 4.76 2.75 6.54
CA ASP A 275 4.72 1.58 7.42
C ASP A 275 3.29 1.05 7.61
N SER A 276 2.30 1.96 7.62
CA SER A 276 0.87 1.60 7.73
C SER A 276 0.31 0.83 6.52
N PHE A 277 1.03 0.83 5.38
CA PHE A 277 0.73 0.03 4.19
C PHE A 277 1.54 -1.28 4.12
N MET A 278 2.49 -1.52 5.04
CA MET A 278 3.22 -2.78 5.13
C MET A 278 2.40 -3.84 5.86
N GLN A 279 2.29 -5.04 5.26
CA GLN A 279 1.67 -6.18 5.91
C GLN A 279 2.66 -6.82 6.89
N HIS A 280 2.29 -6.89 8.16
CA HIS A 280 3.07 -7.56 9.20
C HIS A 280 2.41 -8.86 9.64
N ASP A 281 3.22 -9.77 10.20
CA ASP A 281 2.70 -10.96 10.85
C ASP A 281 1.98 -10.57 12.16
N VAL A 282 0.75 -11.10 12.35
CA VAL A 282 -0.04 -10.84 13.57
C VAL A 282 0.71 -11.25 14.83
N GLN A 283 1.47 -12.35 14.79
CA GLN A 283 2.18 -12.85 15.96
C GLN A 283 3.39 -11.98 16.32
N GLU A 284 4.12 -11.50 15.33
CA GLU A 284 5.22 -10.54 15.54
C GLU A 284 4.69 -9.25 16.18
N LEU A 285 3.59 -8.71 15.64
CA LEU A 285 2.94 -7.53 16.23
C LEU A 285 2.50 -7.79 17.68
N ASN A 286 1.88 -8.94 17.96
CA ASN A 286 1.41 -9.29 19.29
C ASN A 286 2.56 -9.36 20.31
N ARG A 287 3.70 -9.95 19.94
CA ARG A 287 4.90 -9.98 20.81
C ARG A 287 5.46 -8.59 21.05
N VAL A 288 5.64 -7.79 20.00
CA VAL A 288 6.14 -6.40 20.12
C VAL A 288 5.20 -5.55 20.98
N LEU A 289 3.89 -5.73 20.83
CA LEU A 289 2.88 -5.04 21.64
C LEU A 289 2.98 -5.44 23.10
N CYS A 290 2.98 -6.74 23.39
CA CYS A 290 3.06 -7.26 24.76
C CYS A 290 4.37 -6.85 25.46
N GLU A 291 5.52 -6.95 24.79
CA GLU A 291 6.83 -6.53 25.32
C GLU A 291 6.84 -5.03 25.66
N LYS A 292 6.38 -4.18 24.73
CA LYS A 292 6.29 -2.73 24.97
C LYS A 292 5.33 -2.38 26.12
N LEU A 293 4.22 -3.10 26.25
CA LEU A 293 3.27 -2.88 27.35
C LEU A 293 3.83 -3.35 28.68
N GLU A 294 4.48 -4.51 28.71
CA GLU A 294 5.11 -5.05 29.90
C GLU A 294 6.17 -4.08 30.45
N ASP A 295 7.02 -3.53 29.58
CA ASP A 295 8.01 -2.53 29.95
C ASP A 295 7.40 -1.25 30.53
N LYS A 296 6.23 -0.84 30.04
CA LYS A 296 5.50 0.32 30.57
C LYS A 296 4.70 0.01 31.84
N MET A 297 4.38 -1.26 32.09
CA MET A 297 3.69 -1.70 33.31
C MET A 297 4.65 -1.94 34.48
N LYS A 298 5.96 -2.09 34.24
CA LYS A 298 7.00 -2.25 35.29
C LYS A 298 7.01 -1.04 36.24
N GLY A 299 6.98 -1.31 37.56
CA GLY A 299 6.96 -0.28 38.60
C GLY A 299 5.59 0.38 38.79
N THR A 300 4.52 -0.18 38.23
CA THR A 300 3.14 0.34 38.34
C THR A 300 2.23 -0.64 39.10
N VAL A 301 1.00 -0.21 39.43
CA VAL A 301 0.02 -1.07 40.12
C VAL A 301 -0.44 -2.29 39.31
N VAL A 302 -0.23 -2.27 37.99
CA VAL A 302 -0.57 -3.35 37.06
C VAL A 302 0.63 -4.18 36.61
N GLU A 303 1.75 -4.08 37.33
CA GLU A 303 2.96 -4.85 37.03
C GLU A 303 2.70 -6.37 36.97
N GLY A 304 3.29 -7.01 35.97
CA GLY A 304 3.19 -8.45 35.74
C GLY A 304 1.80 -8.92 35.26
N THR A 305 0.91 -8.03 34.83
CA THR A 305 -0.41 -8.43 34.32
C THR A 305 -0.31 -9.24 33.03
N ILE A 306 0.56 -8.83 32.10
CA ILE A 306 0.81 -9.55 30.84
C ILE A 306 1.34 -10.96 31.11
N GLN A 307 2.35 -11.07 31.98
CA GLN A 307 2.89 -12.34 32.46
C GLN A 307 1.78 -13.24 33.05
N LYS A 308 1.00 -12.73 34.01
CA LYS A 308 -0.09 -13.48 34.65
C LYS A 308 -1.18 -13.97 33.67
N LEU A 309 -1.37 -13.29 32.55
CA LEU A 309 -2.41 -13.61 31.57
C LEU A 309 -1.94 -14.64 30.53
N PHE A 310 -0.74 -14.46 30.00
CA PHE A 310 -0.27 -15.10 28.78
C PHE A 310 1.00 -15.95 28.97
N GLU A 311 1.73 -15.78 30.07
CA GLU A 311 2.96 -16.55 30.31
C GLU A 311 2.64 -17.96 30.80
N GLY A 312 3.15 -18.96 30.07
CA GLY A 312 3.27 -20.34 30.53
C GLY A 312 4.73 -20.79 30.52
N HIS A 313 4.96 -22.02 30.97
CA HIS A 313 6.31 -22.56 31.04
C HIS A 313 6.41 -23.98 30.49
N HIS A 314 7.46 -24.24 29.71
CA HIS A 314 7.85 -25.58 29.31
C HIS A 314 9.24 -25.94 29.81
N MET A 315 9.46 -27.24 29.93
CA MET A 315 10.72 -27.85 30.29
C MET A 315 11.28 -28.59 29.08
N ASN A 316 12.41 -28.11 28.58
CA ASN A 316 13.23 -28.84 27.62
C ASN A 316 14.12 -29.80 28.41
N TYR A 317 14.04 -31.09 28.13
CA TYR A 317 14.90 -32.08 28.76
C TYR A 317 15.74 -32.82 27.72
N ILE A 318 16.97 -33.14 28.14
CA ILE A 318 17.90 -33.97 27.38
C ILE A 318 18.38 -35.07 28.33
N GLU A 319 18.12 -36.32 27.98
CA GLU A 319 18.48 -37.50 28.75
C GLU A 319 19.41 -38.38 27.91
N CYS A 320 20.63 -38.62 28.38
CA CYS A 320 21.57 -39.49 27.70
C CYS A 320 21.15 -40.95 27.83
N ILE A 321 21.34 -41.74 26.77
CA ILE A 321 20.90 -43.14 26.73
C ILE A 321 21.91 -44.06 27.43
N ASN A 322 23.21 -43.82 27.20
CA ASN A 322 24.29 -44.71 27.64
C ASN A 322 24.99 -44.26 28.92
N VAL A 323 24.67 -43.07 29.42
CA VAL A 323 25.26 -42.48 30.64
C VAL A 323 24.17 -41.83 31.48
N ASP A 324 24.34 -41.85 32.80
CA ASP A 324 23.41 -41.24 33.75
C ASP A 324 23.64 -39.72 33.82
N TYR A 325 23.21 -39.03 32.75
CA TYR A 325 23.25 -37.58 32.63
C TYR A 325 21.92 -37.07 32.07
N LYS A 326 21.30 -36.16 32.82
CA LYS A 326 20.07 -35.47 32.45
C LYS A 326 20.25 -33.97 32.61
N SER A 327 19.95 -33.23 31.55
CA SER A 327 19.89 -31.76 31.56
C SER A 327 18.45 -31.32 31.37
N THR A 328 17.99 -30.37 32.19
CA THR A 328 16.65 -29.81 32.12
C THR A 328 16.74 -28.29 32.14
N ARG A 329 16.09 -27.64 31.17
CA ARG A 329 16.01 -26.19 31.06
C ARG A 329 14.55 -25.75 31.07
N LYS A 330 14.20 -24.86 32.00
CA LYS A 330 12.91 -24.19 32.03
C LYS A 330 12.95 -22.95 31.14
N GLU A 331 11.95 -22.79 30.29
CA GLU A 331 11.76 -21.63 29.43
C GLU A 331 10.30 -21.16 29.54
N SER A 332 10.07 -19.86 29.41
CA SER A 332 8.73 -19.27 29.35
C SER A 332 8.28 -19.04 27.91
N PHE A 333 6.97 -19.03 27.71
CA PHE A 333 6.34 -18.73 26.43
C PHE A 333 5.09 -17.86 26.63
N TYR A 334 4.81 -17.00 25.65
CA TYR A 334 3.59 -16.18 25.57
C TYR A 334 2.60 -16.70 24.53
N ASP A 335 3.11 -17.37 23.50
CA ASP A 335 2.37 -18.05 22.45
C ASP A 335 3.02 -19.41 22.16
N LEU A 336 2.23 -20.35 21.61
CA LEU A 336 2.72 -21.63 21.12
C LEU A 336 2.56 -21.73 19.61
N GLN A 337 3.66 -22.05 18.94
CA GLN A 337 3.68 -22.24 17.49
C GLN A 337 3.43 -23.71 17.14
N LEU A 338 2.26 -24.00 16.59
CA LEU A 338 1.84 -25.34 16.24
C LEU A 338 2.07 -25.62 14.76
N ASP A 339 2.71 -26.76 14.47
CA ASP A 339 2.89 -27.24 13.11
C ASP A 339 1.54 -27.65 12.51
N VAL A 340 1.19 -27.07 11.36
CA VAL A 340 -0.02 -27.42 10.62
C VAL A 340 0.26 -28.51 9.60
N LYS A 341 1.37 -28.40 8.87
CA LYS A 341 1.74 -29.37 7.83
C LYS A 341 1.94 -30.77 8.42
N GLY A 342 1.19 -31.73 7.87
CA GLY A 342 1.20 -33.12 8.35
C GLY A 342 0.41 -33.37 9.64
N CYS A 343 -0.25 -32.35 10.21
CA CYS A 343 -1.10 -32.47 11.39
C CYS A 343 -2.57 -32.26 11.00
N ARG A 344 -3.45 -33.20 11.40
CA ARG A 344 -4.88 -33.12 11.06
C ARG A 344 -5.69 -32.19 11.97
N ASP A 345 -5.23 -32.03 13.21
CA ASP A 345 -5.93 -31.33 14.29
C ASP A 345 -4.93 -30.76 15.31
N VAL A 346 -5.43 -29.92 16.23
CA VAL A 346 -4.64 -29.31 17.32
C VAL A 346 -3.94 -30.36 18.18
N TYR A 347 -4.58 -31.49 18.45
CA TYR A 347 -4.00 -32.54 19.29
C TYR A 347 -2.81 -33.23 18.62
N ALA A 348 -2.88 -33.46 17.31
CA ALA A 348 -1.77 -34.00 16.53
C ALA A 348 -0.57 -33.04 16.55
N SER A 349 -0.80 -31.72 16.52
CA SER A 349 0.28 -30.74 16.68
C SER A 349 0.89 -30.78 18.09
N PHE A 350 0.09 -30.90 19.15
CA PHE A 350 0.61 -31.05 20.51
C PHE A 350 1.36 -32.37 20.70
N ASP A 351 0.88 -33.47 20.13
CA ASP A 351 1.56 -34.77 20.13
C ASP A 351 2.94 -34.67 19.46
N LYS A 352 3.00 -33.97 18.32
CA LYS A 352 4.26 -33.69 17.62
C LYS A 352 5.17 -32.73 18.42
N TYR A 353 4.59 -31.75 19.12
CA TYR A 353 5.33 -30.80 19.94
C TYR A 353 6.08 -31.46 21.10
N VAL A 354 5.48 -32.48 21.72
CA VAL A 354 6.10 -33.26 22.81
C VAL A 354 6.81 -34.52 22.32
N GLU A 355 6.90 -34.73 21.00
CA GLU A 355 7.56 -35.88 20.42
C GLU A 355 9.05 -35.91 20.80
N VAL A 356 9.52 -37.07 21.26
CA VAL A 356 10.91 -37.23 21.70
C VAL A 356 11.82 -37.40 20.49
N GLU A 357 12.66 -36.41 20.25
CA GLU A 357 13.69 -36.43 19.24
C GLU A 357 14.90 -37.25 19.73
N ARG A 358 15.42 -38.12 18.87
CA ARG A 358 16.66 -38.87 19.15
C ARG A 358 17.86 -38.16 18.54
N LEU A 359 18.80 -37.81 19.40
CA LEU A 359 20.09 -37.22 19.07
C LEU A 359 21.10 -38.35 18.87
N GLU A 360 21.21 -38.85 17.63
CA GLU A 360 22.09 -39.95 17.22
C GLU A 360 22.97 -39.50 16.05
N GLY A 361 24.04 -40.27 15.73
CA GLY A 361 24.92 -39.98 14.59
C GLY A 361 25.69 -38.67 14.73
N ASP A 362 25.59 -37.79 13.72
CA ASP A 362 26.26 -36.48 13.71
C ASP A 362 25.59 -35.45 14.65
N ASN A 363 24.37 -35.74 15.13
CA ASN A 363 23.59 -34.87 16.02
C ASN A 363 23.71 -35.27 17.50
N LYS A 364 24.75 -36.02 17.89
CA LYS A 364 24.97 -36.44 19.30
C LYS A 364 25.06 -35.25 20.25
N TYR A 365 24.52 -35.43 21.45
CA TYR A 365 24.54 -34.41 22.49
C TYR A 365 25.89 -34.36 23.21
N HIS A 366 26.48 -33.18 23.39
CA HIS A 366 27.71 -33.01 24.16
C HIS A 366 27.38 -32.93 25.66
N ALA A 367 27.35 -34.06 26.33
CA ALA A 367 27.15 -34.16 27.77
C ALA A 367 28.48 -33.85 28.47
N GLU A 368 28.70 -32.60 28.88
CA GLU A 368 29.88 -32.05 29.57
C GLU A 368 30.98 -33.07 29.94
N GLN A 369 30.79 -33.83 31.03
CA GLN A 369 31.80 -34.75 31.58
C GLN A 369 31.94 -36.08 30.81
N TYR A 370 30.99 -36.40 29.94
CA TYR A 370 30.84 -37.65 29.20
C TYR A 370 31.05 -37.51 27.68
N GLY A 371 31.32 -36.31 27.18
CA GLY A 371 31.55 -36.04 25.76
C GLY A 371 30.28 -36.23 24.90
N LEU A 372 30.45 -36.57 23.62
CA LEU A 372 29.34 -36.78 22.68
C LEU A 372 28.61 -38.10 22.98
N GLN A 373 27.32 -38.00 23.30
CA GLN A 373 26.46 -39.09 23.71
C GLN A 373 25.19 -39.14 22.87
N ASP A 374 24.69 -40.35 22.65
CA ASP A 374 23.34 -40.52 22.13
C ASP A 374 22.35 -40.11 23.22
N ALA A 375 21.41 -39.23 22.89
CA ALA A 375 20.49 -38.65 23.85
C ALA A 375 19.06 -38.54 23.30
N LYS A 376 18.10 -38.47 24.22
CA LYS A 376 16.70 -38.16 23.92
C LYS A 376 16.45 -36.72 24.31
N LYS A 377 15.96 -35.92 23.38
CA LYS A 377 15.53 -34.54 23.60
C LYS A 377 14.01 -34.49 23.52
N GLY A 378 13.37 -33.84 24.47
CA GLY A 378 11.92 -33.66 24.46
C GLY A 378 11.50 -32.40 25.18
N VAL A 379 10.22 -32.06 25.03
CA VAL A 379 9.59 -30.89 25.65
C VAL A 379 8.35 -31.34 26.40
N LEU A 380 8.19 -30.89 27.64
CA LEU A 380 6.99 -31.10 28.45
C LEU A 380 6.57 -29.79 29.10
N PHE A 381 5.27 -29.56 29.26
CA PHE A 381 4.73 -28.34 29.85
C PHE A 381 4.73 -28.42 31.38
N ILE A 382 5.20 -27.36 32.04
CA ILE A 382 5.15 -27.25 33.51
C ILE A 382 3.80 -26.68 33.91
N ASP A 383 3.37 -25.63 33.23
CA ASP A 383 2.10 -24.95 33.44
C ASP A 383 1.68 -24.22 32.15
N PHE A 384 0.38 -24.03 32.00
CA PHE A 384 -0.22 -23.25 30.91
C PHE A 384 -0.78 -21.91 31.44
N PRO A 385 -0.87 -20.87 30.61
CA PRO A 385 -1.45 -19.58 31.01
C PRO A 385 -2.98 -19.62 31.08
N PRO A 386 -3.64 -18.70 31.82
CA PRO A 386 -5.10 -18.54 31.79
C PRO A 386 -5.65 -18.23 30.40
N VAL A 387 -4.92 -17.46 29.58
CA VAL A 387 -5.25 -17.20 28.18
C VAL A 387 -4.18 -17.80 27.29
N LEU A 388 -4.54 -18.87 26.57
CA LEU A 388 -3.64 -19.62 25.72
C LEU A 388 -3.74 -19.15 24.27
N GLN A 389 -2.63 -18.68 23.73
CA GLN A 389 -2.51 -18.23 22.35
C GLN A 389 -1.77 -19.27 21.50
N LEU A 390 -2.45 -19.79 20.47
CA LEU A 390 -1.90 -20.79 19.57
C LEU A 390 -1.73 -20.19 18.17
N GLN A 391 -0.49 -20.02 17.73
CA GLN A 391 -0.16 -19.63 16.37
C GLN A 391 -0.09 -20.87 15.49
N LEU A 392 -0.86 -20.90 14.41
CA LEU A 392 -0.84 -21.98 13.44
C LEU A 392 0.21 -21.66 12.37
N LYS A 393 1.29 -22.45 12.29
CA LYS A 393 2.36 -22.25 11.30
C LYS A 393 1.85 -22.59 9.89
N ARG A 394 1.14 -21.63 9.30
CA ARG A 394 0.58 -21.70 7.94
C ARG A 394 1.45 -21.05 6.89
N PHE A 395 2.64 -20.57 7.25
CA PHE A 395 3.62 -20.06 6.31
C PHE A 395 4.93 -20.81 6.53
N GLU A 396 5.50 -21.32 5.44
CA GLU A 396 6.80 -21.99 5.45
C GLU A 396 7.59 -21.64 4.20
N TYR A 397 8.92 -21.75 4.30
CA TYR A 397 9.80 -21.60 3.15
C TYR A 397 9.87 -22.92 2.39
N ASP A 398 9.46 -22.91 1.11
CA ASP A 398 9.60 -24.06 0.23
C ASP A 398 11.00 -24.05 -0.41
N PHE A 399 11.92 -24.84 0.15
CA PHE A 399 13.29 -24.98 -0.35
C PHE A 399 13.37 -25.45 -1.82
N MET A 400 12.36 -26.15 -2.34
CA MET A 400 12.36 -26.62 -3.73
C MET A 400 11.95 -25.51 -4.70
N ARG A 401 11.17 -24.54 -4.24
CA ARG A 401 10.64 -23.43 -5.05
C ARG A 401 11.32 -22.08 -4.78
N ASP A 402 12.23 -22.04 -3.80
CA ASP A 402 12.95 -20.85 -3.36
C ASP A 402 12.00 -19.67 -3.04
N THR A 403 10.86 -19.99 -2.41
CA THR A 403 9.81 -19.00 -2.12
C THR A 403 9.00 -19.38 -0.89
N MET A 404 8.42 -18.38 -0.24
CA MET A 404 7.49 -18.57 0.86
C MET A 404 6.14 -19.08 0.33
N VAL A 405 5.54 -20.07 1.00
CA VAL A 405 4.24 -20.66 0.63
C VAL A 405 3.27 -20.67 1.81
N LYS A 406 1.98 -20.50 1.52
CA LYS A 406 0.91 -20.62 2.51
C LYS A 406 0.34 -22.05 2.53
N ILE A 407 0.33 -22.67 3.70
CA ILE A 407 -0.23 -23.99 3.97
C ILE A 407 -1.74 -23.85 4.19
N ASN A 408 -2.50 -24.26 3.18
CA ASN A 408 -3.97 -24.24 3.21
C ASN A 408 -4.58 -25.60 3.60
N ASP A 409 -3.76 -26.53 4.11
CA ASP A 409 -4.21 -27.85 4.54
C ASP A 409 -5.34 -27.75 5.58
N ARG A 410 -6.23 -28.74 5.55
CA ARG A 410 -7.34 -28.84 6.51
C ARG A 410 -6.78 -29.15 7.89
N TYR A 411 -7.10 -28.30 8.86
CA TYR A 411 -6.61 -28.38 10.23
C TYR A 411 -7.76 -28.09 11.20
N GLU A 412 -8.16 -29.10 11.98
CA GLU A 412 -9.28 -29.00 12.91
C GLU A 412 -8.85 -28.45 14.27
N PHE A 413 -9.67 -27.58 14.85
CA PHE A 413 -9.53 -27.10 16.22
C PHE A 413 -10.88 -27.15 16.94
N PRO A 414 -10.93 -27.67 18.19
CA PRO A 414 -12.18 -27.89 18.90
C PRO A 414 -12.67 -26.63 19.64
N LEU A 415 -13.97 -26.57 19.93
CA LEU A 415 -14.52 -25.51 20.80
C LEU A 415 -14.01 -25.63 22.25
N GLN A 416 -13.80 -26.85 22.72
CA GLN A 416 -13.18 -27.16 24.01
C GLN A 416 -11.89 -27.95 23.81
N LEU A 417 -10.80 -27.44 24.37
CA LEU A 417 -9.47 -28.02 24.29
C LEU A 417 -9.06 -28.53 25.67
N ASP A 418 -9.07 -29.85 25.85
CA ASP A 418 -8.56 -30.51 27.07
C ASP A 418 -7.09 -30.90 26.91
N LEU A 419 -6.18 -30.17 27.57
CA LEU A 419 -4.74 -30.45 27.57
C LEU A 419 -4.31 -31.41 28.70
N ASP A 420 -5.21 -31.77 29.61
CA ASP A 420 -4.98 -32.79 30.64
C ASP A 420 -5.41 -34.19 30.19
N ARG A 421 -5.91 -34.32 28.95
CA ARG A 421 -6.29 -35.59 28.35
C ARG A 421 -5.15 -36.63 28.45
N GLU A 422 -5.52 -37.90 28.42
CA GLU A 422 -4.56 -39.02 28.48
C GLU A 422 -3.66 -38.95 29.74
N ASN A 423 -4.24 -38.54 30.88
CA ASN A 423 -3.58 -38.44 32.19
C ASN A 423 -2.46 -37.39 32.27
N GLY A 424 -2.66 -36.24 31.60
CA GLY A 424 -1.68 -35.16 31.55
C GLY A 424 -0.47 -35.52 30.70
N LYS A 425 -0.68 -36.11 29.53
CA LYS A 425 0.38 -36.56 28.61
C LYS A 425 1.39 -35.46 28.26
N TYR A 426 0.92 -34.22 28.13
CA TYR A 426 1.75 -33.08 27.77
C TYR A 426 2.44 -32.43 28.98
N LEU A 427 2.02 -32.76 30.20
CA LEU A 427 2.52 -32.15 31.42
C LEU A 427 3.77 -32.86 31.95
N SER A 428 4.67 -32.09 32.55
CA SER A 428 5.83 -32.61 33.24
C SER A 428 5.42 -33.36 34.52
N PRO A 429 6.26 -34.25 35.04
CA PRO A 429 5.99 -34.93 36.32
C PRO A 429 5.88 -33.97 37.51
N GLU A 430 6.49 -32.79 37.42
CA GLU A 430 6.53 -31.75 38.45
C GLU A 430 5.40 -30.71 38.28
N ALA A 431 4.61 -30.82 37.21
CA ALA A 431 3.52 -29.91 36.92
C ALA A 431 2.45 -29.95 38.02
N ASP A 432 1.93 -28.77 38.38
CA ASP A 432 0.80 -28.68 39.30
C ASP A 432 -0.47 -29.20 38.62
N ARG A 433 -1.02 -30.29 39.16
CA ARG A 433 -2.25 -30.94 38.67
C ARG A 433 -3.49 -30.50 39.46
N SER A 434 -3.36 -29.51 40.35
CA SER A 434 -4.48 -28.97 41.13
C SER A 434 -5.47 -28.17 40.26
N VAL A 435 -4.97 -27.54 39.19
CA VAL A 435 -5.75 -26.77 38.23
C VAL A 435 -5.90 -27.56 36.94
N ARG A 436 -7.14 -27.74 36.47
CA ARG A 436 -7.42 -28.43 35.22
C ARG A 436 -7.17 -27.54 34.01
N ASN A 437 -6.38 -28.01 33.05
CA ASN A 437 -6.09 -27.33 31.78
C ASN A 437 -7.17 -27.60 30.72
N LEU A 438 -8.43 -27.30 31.09
CA LEU A 438 -9.56 -27.32 30.17
C LEU A 438 -9.82 -25.90 29.67
N TYR A 439 -9.80 -25.75 28.35
CA TYR A 439 -9.88 -24.45 27.69
C TYR A 439 -11.09 -24.34 26.78
N THR A 440 -11.70 -23.15 26.74
CA THR A 440 -12.80 -22.81 25.84
C THR A 440 -12.34 -21.80 24.80
N LEU A 441 -12.63 -22.07 23.52
CA LEU A 441 -12.25 -21.20 22.39
C LEU A 441 -12.97 -19.85 22.49
N HIS A 442 -12.19 -18.77 22.54
CA HIS A 442 -12.65 -17.39 22.65
C HIS A 442 -12.66 -16.69 21.30
N SER A 443 -11.57 -16.82 20.53
CA SER A 443 -11.45 -16.16 19.22
C SER A 443 -10.62 -16.95 18.21
N VAL A 444 -10.93 -16.70 16.94
CA VAL A 444 -10.31 -17.29 15.76
C VAL A 444 -9.91 -16.14 14.84
N LEU A 445 -8.62 -15.86 14.76
CA LEU A 445 -8.09 -14.90 13.78
C LEU A 445 -7.86 -15.63 12.47
N VAL A 446 -8.38 -15.07 11.39
CA VAL A 446 -8.39 -15.68 10.07
C VAL A 446 -7.57 -14.83 9.10
N HIS A 447 -6.79 -15.52 8.26
CA HIS A 447 -6.10 -14.90 7.15
C HIS A 447 -6.65 -15.43 5.83
N SER A 448 -7.14 -14.52 4.99
CA SER A 448 -7.64 -14.80 3.65
C SER A 448 -6.71 -14.21 2.60
N GLY A 449 -6.06 -15.06 1.81
CA GLY A 449 -5.14 -14.61 0.75
C GLY A 449 -3.91 -15.49 0.60
N GLY A 450 -2.91 -14.94 -0.10
CA GLY A 450 -1.63 -15.58 -0.37
C GLY A 450 -0.49 -15.01 0.49
N VAL A 451 0.75 -15.28 0.09
CA VAL A 451 1.95 -14.85 0.82
C VAL A 451 2.29 -13.37 0.58
N HIS A 452 1.98 -12.84 -0.60
CA HIS A 452 2.29 -11.46 -1.00
C HIS A 452 1.13 -10.48 -0.79
N GLY A 453 0.04 -10.94 -0.18
CA GLY A 453 -1.17 -10.14 0.00
C GLY A 453 -2.33 -10.97 0.51
N GLY A 454 -2.91 -10.52 1.62
CA GLY A 454 -4.16 -11.03 2.14
C GLY A 454 -4.86 -10.06 3.07
N HIS A 455 -5.98 -10.51 3.63
CA HIS A 455 -6.86 -9.77 4.51
C HIS A 455 -7.07 -10.53 5.81
N TYR A 456 -6.95 -9.84 6.94
CA TYR A 456 -7.14 -10.39 8.27
C TYR A 456 -8.46 -9.94 8.87
N TYR A 457 -9.15 -10.85 9.52
CA TYR A 457 -10.34 -10.57 10.31
C TYR A 457 -10.44 -11.55 11.47
N ALA A 458 -11.27 -11.26 12.47
CA ALA A 458 -11.40 -12.09 13.67
C ALA A 458 -12.85 -12.50 13.93
N PHE A 459 -13.06 -13.77 14.27
CA PHE A 459 -14.28 -14.24 14.91
C PHE A 459 -14.07 -14.26 16.42
N ILE A 460 -14.95 -13.62 17.19
CA ILE A 460 -14.79 -13.48 18.64
C ILE A 460 -16.11 -13.81 19.35
N ARG A 461 -16.01 -14.44 20.53
CA ARG A 461 -17.09 -14.66 21.48
C ARG A 461 -16.85 -13.83 22.75
N PRO A 462 -17.25 -12.55 22.80
CA PRO A 462 -16.96 -11.65 23.91
C PRO A 462 -17.37 -12.18 25.29
N THR A 463 -18.52 -12.86 25.35
CA THR A 463 -19.10 -13.41 26.59
C THR A 463 -18.92 -14.92 26.73
N LEU A 464 -18.17 -15.56 25.81
CA LEU A 464 -18.09 -17.03 25.69
C LEU A 464 -19.48 -17.71 25.62
N SER A 465 -20.50 -17.00 25.14
CA SER A 465 -21.82 -17.55 24.79
C SER A 465 -21.78 -18.26 23.44
N ASP A 466 -22.88 -18.84 22.97
CA ASP A 466 -22.92 -19.53 21.66
C ASP A 466 -22.91 -18.56 20.46
N GLN A 467 -23.11 -17.26 20.70
CA GLN A 467 -23.12 -16.25 19.65
C GLN A 467 -21.70 -15.82 19.26
N TRP A 468 -21.37 -15.98 17.98
CA TRP A 468 -20.14 -15.49 17.38
C TRP A 468 -20.35 -14.16 16.69
N TYR A 469 -19.30 -13.33 16.70
CA TYR A 469 -19.25 -12.08 15.98
C TYR A 469 -18.02 -12.05 15.09
N LYS A 470 -18.20 -11.68 13.83
CA LYS A 470 -17.11 -11.41 12.89
C LYS A 470 -16.78 -9.93 12.91
N PHE A 471 -15.56 -9.63 13.33
CA PHE A 471 -14.94 -8.31 13.31
C PHE A 471 -14.07 -8.21 12.07
N ASP A 472 -14.56 -7.48 11.07
CA ASP A 472 -13.95 -7.29 9.75
C ASP A 472 -13.76 -5.78 9.55
N ASP A 473 -12.63 -5.27 10.04
CA ASP A 473 -12.33 -3.84 10.15
C ASP A 473 -13.50 -3.04 10.74
N GLU A 474 -14.13 -2.18 9.94
CA GLU A 474 -15.20 -1.27 10.37
C GLU A 474 -16.51 -1.98 10.66
N ARG A 475 -16.65 -3.21 10.18
CA ARG A 475 -17.91 -3.94 10.20
C ARG A 475 -17.89 -5.06 11.23
N VAL A 476 -18.93 -5.10 12.06
CA VAL A 476 -19.15 -6.20 13.01
C VAL A 476 -20.46 -6.91 12.69
N THR A 477 -20.42 -8.21 12.46
CA THR A 477 -21.61 -9.01 12.07
C THR A 477 -21.79 -10.21 12.97
N LYS A 478 -23.04 -10.60 13.24
CA LYS A 478 -23.35 -11.86 13.92
C LYS A 478 -23.15 -13.01 12.94
N GLU A 479 -22.44 -14.05 13.37
CA GLU A 479 -22.17 -15.23 12.55
C GLU A 479 -22.51 -16.51 13.30
N ASP A 480 -22.71 -17.58 12.55
CA ASP A 480 -22.94 -18.91 13.09
C ASP A 480 -21.62 -19.60 13.48
N ILE A 481 -21.72 -20.62 14.34
CA ILE A 481 -20.56 -21.41 14.78
C ILE A 481 -19.87 -22.13 13.63
N LYS A 482 -20.63 -22.52 12.59
CA LYS A 482 -20.10 -23.27 11.45
C LYS A 482 -19.13 -22.41 10.65
N ARG A 483 -19.46 -21.14 10.44
CA ARG A 483 -18.63 -20.14 9.76
C ARG A 483 -17.42 -19.73 10.59
N ALA A 484 -17.57 -19.56 11.89
CA ALA A 484 -16.48 -19.20 12.77
C ALA A 484 -15.47 -20.34 12.99
N LEU A 485 -15.92 -21.60 12.89
CA LEU A 485 -15.14 -22.79 13.21
C LEU A 485 -14.85 -23.66 11.97
N GLU A 486 -15.85 -24.40 11.47
CA GLU A 486 -15.68 -25.43 10.43
C GLU A 486 -15.18 -24.87 9.10
N GLU A 487 -15.69 -23.70 8.69
CA GLU A 487 -15.26 -23.06 7.44
C GLU A 487 -13.83 -22.52 7.51
N GLN A 488 -13.24 -22.41 8.71
CA GLN A 488 -11.90 -21.87 8.93
C GLN A 488 -10.82 -22.96 9.07
N TYR A 489 -11.19 -24.25 8.96
CA TYR A 489 -10.21 -25.35 8.99
C TYR A 489 -9.27 -25.36 7.78
N GLY A 490 -9.66 -24.79 6.65
CA GLY A 490 -8.95 -24.90 5.38
C GLY A 490 -9.26 -26.20 4.63
N GLY A 491 -8.42 -26.56 3.66
CA GLY A 491 -8.56 -27.74 2.81
C GLY A 491 -9.10 -27.44 1.42
N GLU A 492 -9.39 -28.51 0.68
CA GLU A 492 -10.03 -28.46 -0.64
C GLU A 492 -11.54 -28.64 -0.50
N GLU A 493 -12.30 -27.82 -1.23
CA GLU A 493 -13.76 -27.96 -1.33
C GLU A 493 -14.10 -28.62 -2.68
N GLU A 494 -14.90 -29.68 -2.61
CA GLU A 494 -15.44 -30.37 -3.78
C GLU A 494 -16.83 -29.79 -4.10
N LEU A 495 -16.97 -29.17 -5.26
CA LEU A 495 -18.29 -28.79 -5.76
C LEU A 495 -19.09 -30.06 -6.13
N PRO A 496 -20.42 -30.09 -5.86
CA PRO A 496 -21.27 -31.18 -6.31
C PRO A 496 -21.16 -31.40 -7.83
N GLN A 497 -21.14 -32.66 -8.26
CA GLN A 497 -21.03 -33.03 -9.67
C GLN A 497 -22.10 -32.32 -10.51
N THR A 498 -21.67 -31.48 -11.44
CA THR A 498 -22.59 -30.75 -12.32
C THR A 498 -23.20 -31.62 -13.43
N ASN A 499 -22.77 -32.88 -13.61
CA ASN A 499 -23.31 -33.83 -14.60
C ASN A 499 -23.12 -35.32 -14.19
N PRO A 500 -24.19 -36.11 -13.89
CA PRO A 500 -24.09 -37.52 -13.50
C PRO A 500 -23.83 -38.51 -14.67
N GLY A 501 -23.00 -38.13 -15.66
CA GLY A 501 -22.83 -38.94 -16.88
C GLY A 501 -21.49 -38.82 -17.61
N PHE A 502 -20.56 -37.99 -17.14
CA PHE A 502 -19.21 -37.89 -17.69
C PHE A 502 -18.19 -38.16 -16.57
N ASN A 503 -17.34 -39.17 -16.76
CA ASN A 503 -16.24 -39.52 -15.84
C ASN A 503 -15.11 -38.47 -15.90
N ASN A 504 -15.38 -37.25 -15.46
CA ASN A 504 -14.33 -36.30 -15.09
C ASN A 504 -14.21 -36.25 -13.56
N THR A 505 -12.97 -36.25 -13.07
CA THR A 505 -12.65 -36.06 -11.66
C THR A 505 -13.26 -34.75 -11.13
N PRO A 506 -13.83 -34.72 -9.91
CA PRO A 506 -14.38 -33.49 -9.31
C PRO A 506 -13.37 -32.35 -9.35
N PHE A 507 -13.82 -31.14 -9.73
CA PHE A 507 -12.98 -29.95 -9.70
C PHE A 507 -12.81 -29.52 -8.24
N LYS A 508 -11.60 -29.72 -7.70
CA LYS A 508 -11.23 -29.34 -6.33
C LYS A 508 -10.65 -27.94 -6.34
N PHE A 509 -11.12 -27.06 -5.46
CA PHE A 509 -10.50 -25.75 -5.26
C PHE A 509 -10.08 -25.58 -3.80
N THR A 510 -8.89 -25.03 -3.60
CA THR A 510 -8.28 -24.85 -2.27
C THR A 510 -8.88 -23.62 -1.57
N LYS A 511 -9.29 -23.75 -0.31
CA LYS A 511 -9.74 -22.61 0.50
C LYS A 511 -8.53 -21.73 0.88
N TYR A 512 -8.55 -20.48 0.42
CA TYR A 512 -7.52 -19.48 0.72
C TYR A 512 -7.77 -18.71 2.03
N SER A 513 -8.94 -18.90 2.65
CA SER A 513 -9.28 -18.40 3.98
C SER A 513 -9.18 -19.52 5.00
N ASN A 514 -8.38 -19.35 6.05
CA ASN A 514 -8.25 -20.29 7.15
C ASN A 514 -7.72 -19.62 8.42
N ALA A 515 -7.98 -20.27 9.56
CA ALA A 515 -7.53 -19.81 10.86
C ALA A 515 -6.00 -19.72 10.91
N TYR A 516 -5.50 -18.60 11.41
CA TYR A 516 -4.09 -18.28 11.56
C TYR A 516 -3.64 -18.30 13.02
N MET A 517 -4.47 -17.77 13.93
CA MET A 517 -4.20 -17.74 15.36
C MET A 517 -5.49 -18.04 16.13
N LEU A 518 -5.38 -18.85 17.18
CA LEU A 518 -6.48 -19.25 18.04
C LEU A 518 -6.23 -18.75 19.46
N VAL A 519 -7.25 -18.21 20.10
CA VAL A 519 -7.17 -17.81 21.52
C VAL A 519 -8.18 -18.59 22.33
N TYR A 520 -7.68 -19.21 23.38
CA TYR A 520 -8.44 -20.04 24.31
C TYR A 520 -8.36 -19.46 25.72
N ILE A 521 -9.43 -19.60 26.50
CA ILE A 521 -9.49 -19.18 27.91
C ILE A 521 -9.73 -20.39 28.79
N ARG A 522 -8.94 -20.54 29.86
CA ARG A 522 -9.11 -21.65 30.81
C ARG A 522 -10.44 -21.54 31.54
N GLU A 523 -11.18 -22.64 31.59
CA GLU A 523 -12.54 -22.66 32.16
C GLU A 523 -12.56 -22.27 33.65
N SER A 524 -11.54 -22.66 34.43
CA SER A 524 -11.43 -22.29 35.85
C SER A 524 -11.13 -20.81 36.10
N ASP A 525 -10.53 -20.12 35.13
CA ASP A 525 -10.17 -18.70 35.22
C ASP A 525 -11.22 -17.80 34.53
N LYS A 526 -12.24 -18.39 33.92
CA LYS A 526 -13.25 -17.72 33.09
C LYS A 526 -13.87 -16.49 33.75
N ASP A 527 -14.38 -16.63 34.97
CA ASP A 527 -15.06 -15.53 35.69
C ASP A 527 -14.11 -14.38 36.04
N LYS A 528 -12.82 -14.68 36.21
CA LYS A 528 -11.78 -13.68 36.48
C LYS A 528 -11.37 -12.95 35.19
N ILE A 529 -11.27 -13.67 34.07
CA ILE A 529 -10.84 -13.12 32.78
C ILE A 529 -11.96 -12.34 32.09
N ILE A 530 -13.18 -12.90 32.07
CA ILE A 530 -14.40 -12.29 31.51
C ILE A 530 -15.11 -11.49 32.62
N CYS A 531 -14.37 -10.57 33.23
CA CYS A 531 -14.90 -9.71 34.29
C CYS A 531 -15.70 -8.52 33.72
N ASN A 532 -16.52 -7.90 34.57
CA ASN A 532 -17.17 -6.64 34.22
C ASN A 532 -16.17 -5.49 34.27
N VAL A 533 -16.21 -4.62 33.24
CA VAL A 533 -15.43 -3.38 33.18
C VAL A 533 -16.40 -2.25 32.96
N ASP A 534 -16.50 -1.36 33.94
CA ASP A 534 -17.43 -0.23 33.94
C ASP A 534 -16.70 1.12 33.84
N GLU A 535 -17.44 2.22 33.93
CA GLU A 535 -16.85 3.56 33.91
C GLU A 535 -15.99 3.87 35.15
N GLN A 536 -16.13 3.13 36.25
CA GLN A 536 -15.38 3.37 37.50
C GLN A 536 -13.96 2.81 37.40
N ASP A 537 -13.75 1.80 36.55
CA ASP A 537 -12.44 1.25 36.23
C ASP A 537 -11.58 2.21 35.36
N ILE A 538 -12.17 3.28 34.85
CA ILE A 538 -11.51 4.28 33.99
C ILE A 538 -11.18 5.53 34.83
N ALA A 539 -9.90 5.90 34.86
CA ALA A 539 -9.44 7.06 35.63
C ALA A 539 -10.19 8.35 35.24
N GLU A 540 -10.51 9.19 36.24
CA GLU A 540 -11.32 10.40 36.08
C GLU A 540 -10.72 11.39 35.07
N HIS A 541 -9.42 11.66 35.16
CA HIS A 541 -8.72 12.55 34.23
C HIS A 541 -8.78 12.08 32.77
N LEU A 542 -8.77 10.76 32.54
CA LEU A 542 -8.90 10.16 31.21
C LEU A 542 -10.33 10.31 30.67
N ARG A 543 -11.35 10.10 31.52
CA ARG A 543 -12.76 10.29 31.15
C ARG A 543 -13.05 11.74 30.77
N GLU A 544 -12.62 12.69 31.59
CA GLU A 544 -12.79 14.12 31.33
C GLU A 544 -12.12 14.56 30.02
N ARG A 545 -10.87 14.13 29.81
CA ARG A 545 -10.12 14.41 28.58
C ARG A 545 -10.84 13.89 27.34
N LEU A 546 -11.22 12.61 27.33
CA LEU A 546 -11.81 11.97 26.15
C LEU A 546 -13.22 12.49 25.87
N LYS A 547 -13.98 12.85 26.91
CA LYS A 547 -15.27 13.51 26.76
C LYS A 547 -15.11 14.90 26.14
N LYS A 548 -14.14 15.69 26.61
CA LYS A 548 -13.83 17.00 26.02
C LYS A 548 -13.38 16.89 24.56
N GLU A 549 -12.52 15.92 24.23
CA GLU A 549 -12.10 15.66 22.85
C GLU A 549 -13.30 15.31 21.94
N GLN A 550 -14.26 14.53 22.44
CA GLN A 550 -15.49 14.19 21.73
C GLN A 550 -16.39 15.42 21.54
N GLU A 551 -16.60 16.22 22.59
CA GLU A 551 -17.39 17.46 22.53
C GLU A 551 -16.78 18.48 21.56
N GLU A 552 -15.45 18.65 21.55
CA GLU A 552 -14.75 19.51 20.59
C GLU A 552 -14.89 19.01 19.15
N LYS A 553 -14.86 17.69 18.94
CA LYS A 553 -15.06 17.09 17.62
C LYS A 553 -16.49 17.26 17.12
N GLU A 554 -17.47 17.09 17.99
CA GLU A 554 -18.88 17.37 17.70
C GLU A 554 -19.12 18.85 17.43
N HIS A 555 -18.50 19.73 18.21
CA HIS A 555 -18.51 21.17 17.96
C HIS A 555 -17.94 21.50 16.58
N LYS A 556 -16.77 20.95 16.22
CA LYS A 556 -16.18 21.11 14.87
C LYS A 556 -17.06 20.54 13.76
N LYS A 557 -17.71 19.38 13.99
CA LYS A 557 -18.66 18.80 13.02
C LYS A 557 -19.86 19.73 12.84
N LYS A 558 -20.36 20.31 13.94
CA LYS A 558 -21.43 21.31 13.92
C LYS A 558 -21.01 22.60 13.23
N GLU A 559 -19.80 23.11 13.47
CA GLU A 559 -19.24 24.25 12.77
C GLU A 559 -19.07 23.98 11.28
N LYS A 560 -18.65 22.77 10.86
CA LYS A 560 -18.56 22.36 9.45
C LYS A 560 -19.96 22.29 8.81
N ALA A 561 -20.95 21.77 9.54
CA ALA A 561 -22.35 21.75 9.11
C ALA A 561 -22.95 23.16 9.01
N GLU A 562 -22.63 24.05 9.96
CA GLU A 562 -23.04 25.46 9.94
C GLU A 562 -22.33 26.22 8.82
N ALA A 563 -21.03 25.98 8.59
CA ALA A 563 -20.28 26.57 7.47
C ALA A 563 -20.90 26.22 6.12
N HIS A 564 -21.47 25.02 5.98
CA HIS A 564 -22.21 24.60 4.77
C HIS A 564 -23.46 25.47 4.50
N LEU A 565 -24.00 26.17 5.51
CA LEU A 565 -25.11 27.12 5.35
C LEU A 565 -24.69 28.48 4.78
N TYR A 566 -23.38 28.77 4.73
CA TYR A 566 -22.84 30.03 4.22
C TYR A 566 -22.11 29.84 2.88
N THR A 567 -22.01 30.92 2.11
CA THR A 567 -21.21 31.04 0.90
C THR A 567 -20.36 32.31 1.00
N ILE A 568 -19.23 32.33 0.31
CA ILE A 568 -18.33 33.48 0.27
C ILE A 568 -18.55 34.23 -1.04
N ILE A 569 -18.86 35.52 -0.97
CA ILE A 569 -18.92 36.41 -2.13
C ILE A 569 -17.65 37.25 -2.19
N LYS A 570 -16.88 37.13 -3.27
CA LYS A 570 -15.68 37.93 -3.56
C LYS A 570 -16.03 39.01 -4.58
N VAL A 571 -15.77 40.27 -4.26
CA VAL A 571 -16.18 41.42 -5.09
C VAL A 571 -14.96 42.21 -5.58
N ALA A 572 -14.79 42.27 -6.90
CA ALA A 572 -13.78 43.07 -7.59
C ALA A 572 -14.37 44.39 -8.12
N ARG A 573 -13.54 45.43 -8.19
CA ARG A 573 -13.87 46.75 -8.76
C ARG A 573 -12.76 47.21 -9.71
N ASP A 574 -13.02 48.27 -10.48
CA ASP A 574 -12.03 48.87 -11.39
C ASP A 574 -10.69 49.18 -10.68
N GLU A 575 -10.69 49.60 -9.41
CA GLU A 575 -9.44 49.82 -8.68
C GLU A 575 -8.60 48.55 -8.50
N ASN A 576 -9.24 47.39 -8.34
CA ASN A 576 -8.55 46.11 -8.22
C ASN A 576 -7.92 45.68 -9.55
N LEU A 577 -8.60 45.95 -10.66
CA LEU A 577 -8.07 45.69 -12.01
C LEU A 577 -6.84 46.57 -12.29
N VAL A 578 -6.90 47.87 -11.96
CA VAL A 578 -5.75 48.80 -12.08
C VAL A 578 -4.57 48.37 -11.21
N GLU A 579 -4.83 47.86 -10.00
CA GLU A 579 -3.78 47.49 -9.06
C GLU A 579 -3.02 46.23 -9.49
N GLN A 580 -3.74 45.24 -10.02
CA GLN A 580 -3.23 43.89 -10.26
C GLN A 580 -2.74 43.63 -11.70
N ILE A 581 -3.41 44.20 -12.72
CA ILE A 581 -3.04 43.97 -14.12
C ILE A 581 -1.67 44.60 -14.41
N GLY A 582 -0.75 43.82 -14.98
CA GLY A 582 0.62 44.21 -15.30
C GLY A 582 1.65 43.92 -14.22
N LYS A 583 1.23 43.46 -13.05
CA LYS A 583 2.11 43.12 -11.91
C LYS A 583 1.96 41.67 -11.51
N ASP A 584 0.80 41.35 -10.94
CA ASP A 584 0.48 40.02 -10.41
C ASP A 584 -0.34 39.20 -11.41
N ILE A 585 -1.09 39.88 -12.27
CA ILE A 585 -2.01 39.33 -13.27
C ILE A 585 -1.62 39.93 -14.62
N TYR A 586 -1.41 39.11 -15.63
CA TYR A 586 -1.21 39.56 -17.02
C TYR A 586 -2.36 39.12 -17.92
N PHE A 587 -2.92 37.93 -17.65
CA PHE A 587 -4.09 37.37 -18.29
C PHE A 587 -5.28 37.32 -17.31
N ASP A 588 -6.49 37.54 -17.79
CA ASP A 588 -7.73 37.76 -17.03
C ASP A 588 -7.76 39.15 -16.35
N LEU A 589 -8.88 39.47 -15.67
CA LEU A 589 -9.13 40.77 -15.07
C LEU A 589 -8.53 40.92 -13.66
N VAL A 590 -8.63 39.88 -12.82
CA VAL A 590 -8.30 40.00 -11.40
C VAL A 590 -8.11 38.66 -10.69
N ASP A 591 -7.16 38.61 -9.77
CA ASP A 591 -7.07 37.56 -8.75
C ASP A 591 -8.11 37.83 -7.64
N HIS A 592 -9.19 37.05 -7.66
CA HIS A 592 -10.26 37.13 -6.68
C HIS A 592 -9.85 36.73 -5.25
N ASP A 593 -8.69 36.10 -5.04
CA ASP A 593 -8.21 35.80 -3.69
C ASP A 593 -7.61 37.04 -3.01
N LYS A 594 -7.22 38.04 -3.80
CA LYS A 594 -6.70 39.34 -3.33
C LYS A 594 -7.78 40.42 -3.24
N VAL A 595 -9.04 40.11 -3.53
CA VAL A 595 -10.16 41.07 -3.43
C VAL A 595 -10.97 40.90 -2.15
N ARG A 596 -11.83 41.87 -1.83
CA ARG A 596 -12.64 41.83 -0.61
C ARG A 596 -13.67 40.69 -0.67
N SER A 597 -13.79 39.95 0.44
CA SER A 597 -14.70 38.83 0.60
C SER A 597 -15.78 39.08 1.66
N PHE A 598 -16.96 38.52 1.44
CA PHE A 598 -18.13 38.64 2.30
C PHE A 598 -18.72 37.26 2.58
N ARG A 599 -18.94 36.91 3.85
CA ARG A 599 -19.57 35.64 4.24
C ARG A 599 -21.09 35.85 4.40
N ILE A 600 -21.90 35.13 3.63
CA ILE A 600 -23.35 35.33 3.54
C ILE A 600 -24.08 33.98 3.62
N GLN A 601 -25.25 33.94 4.25
CA GLN A 601 -26.08 32.73 4.33
C GLN A 601 -26.69 32.40 2.96
N LYS A 602 -26.61 31.14 2.51
CA LYS A 602 -27.04 30.69 1.16
C LYS A 602 -28.52 30.97 0.86
N GLN A 603 -29.37 31.05 1.89
CA GLN A 603 -30.81 31.29 1.75
C GLN A 603 -31.20 32.78 1.73
N THR A 604 -30.25 33.71 1.93
CA THR A 604 -30.54 35.15 1.95
C THR A 604 -31.00 35.62 0.57
N PRO A 605 -32.21 36.19 0.44
CA PRO A 605 -32.67 36.73 -0.83
C PRO A 605 -31.84 37.92 -1.30
N PHE A 606 -31.54 38.00 -2.60
CA PHE A 606 -30.71 39.06 -3.19
C PHE A 606 -31.23 40.48 -2.93
N ASN A 607 -32.54 40.68 -2.78
CA ASN A 607 -33.17 41.98 -2.52
C ASN A 607 -32.95 42.51 -1.09
N VAL A 608 -32.54 41.64 -0.14
CA VAL A 608 -32.22 42.02 1.24
C VAL A 608 -30.77 42.54 1.34
N PHE A 609 -29.91 42.18 0.38
CA PHE A 609 -28.51 42.61 0.35
C PHE A 609 -28.30 43.81 -0.59
N LYS A 610 -27.96 44.98 -0.02
CA LYS A 610 -27.58 46.17 -0.79
C LYS A 610 -26.05 46.30 -0.85
N VAL A 611 -25.44 45.84 -1.93
CA VAL A 611 -24.06 46.22 -2.32
C VAL A 611 -24.02 47.02 -3.63
N GLY A 612 -25.19 47.35 -4.19
CA GLY A 612 -25.33 48.17 -5.40
C GLY A 612 -25.81 47.34 -6.59
N GLN A 613 -27.13 47.10 -6.63
CA GLN A 613 -27.92 46.55 -7.74
C GLN A 613 -27.33 45.37 -8.54
N LEU A 614 -27.50 44.14 -8.02
CA LEU A 614 -27.31 42.91 -8.79
C LEU A 614 -28.63 42.50 -9.47
N ARG A 615 -28.60 42.37 -10.80
CA ARG A 615 -29.67 41.77 -11.64
C ARG A 615 -29.49 40.26 -11.75
N GLU A 616 -30.61 39.57 -11.99
CA GLU A 616 -30.78 38.11 -12.04
C GLU A 616 -29.71 37.37 -12.85
N VAL A 617 -28.82 36.64 -12.17
CA VAL A 617 -28.36 35.31 -12.61
C VAL A 617 -28.03 34.48 -11.35
N SER A 618 -28.88 33.52 -10.99
CA SER A 618 -28.43 32.31 -10.29
C SER A 618 -29.51 31.24 -10.38
N ASN A 619 -29.38 30.41 -11.40
CA ASN A 619 -29.91 29.05 -11.42
C ASN A 619 -28.92 28.22 -12.22
N LYS A 620 -27.76 27.96 -11.60
CA LYS A 620 -26.89 26.80 -11.84
C LYS A 620 -25.62 26.94 -10.99
N VAL A 621 -25.18 25.81 -10.47
CA VAL A 621 -23.90 25.52 -9.80
C VAL A 621 -23.87 25.71 -8.28
N HIS A 622 -23.74 24.57 -7.58
CA HIS A 622 -23.25 24.44 -6.20
C HIS A 622 -21.77 24.91 -6.12
N ASN A 623 -21.50 26.21 -6.22
CA ASN A 623 -20.17 26.74 -5.92
C ASN A 623 -20.14 27.23 -4.47
N ALA A 624 -19.12 26.83 -3.70
CA ALA A 624 -18.89 27.30 -2.34
C ALA A 624 -18.60 28.81 -2.29
N GLU A 625 -18.12 29.39 -3.41
CA GLU A 625 -17.77 30.80 -3.58
C GLU A 625 -18.42 31.43 -4.82
N LEU A 626 -18.84 32.69 -4.71
CA LEU A 626 -19.38 33.51 -5.80
C LEU A 626 -18.42 34.67 -6.08
N LYS A 627 -17.96 34.81 -7.33
CA LYS A 627 -17.05 35.87 -7.76
C LYS A 627 -17.84 36.90 -8.57
N LEU A 628 -17.81 38.17 -8.16
CA LEU A 628 -18.60 39.25 -8.77
C LEU A 628 -17.70 40.44 -9.11
N PHE A 629 -18.01 41.11 -10.22
CA PHE A 629 -17.51 42.44 -10.55
C PHE A 629 -18.58 43.48 -10.18
N LEU A 630 -18.18 44.54 -9.47
CA LEU A 630 -19.06 45.63 -9.07
C LEU A 630 -18.74 46.89 -9.86
N GLU A 631 -19.63 47.21 -10.80
CA GLU A 631 -19.64 48.47 -11.52
C GLU A 631 -20.05 49.62 -10.58
N VAL A 632 -19.22 50.67 -10.53
CA VAL A 632 -19.49 51.89 -9.77
C VAL A 632 -19.27 53.09 -10.70
N GLU A 633 -20.35 53.80 -11.02
CA GLU A 633 -20.28 55.05 -11.77
C GLU A 633 -20.19 56.23 -10.80
N LEU A 634 -19.25 57.15 -11.03
CA LEU A 634 -19.06 58.35 -10.19
C LEU A 634 -19.48 59.60 -10.96
N GLY A 635 -20.28 60.45 -10.32
CA GLY A 635 -20.62 61.78 -10.82
C GLY A 635 -19.42 62.74 -10.81
N LEU A 636 -19.60 63.93 -11.39
CA LEU A 636 -18.58 65.00 -11.40
C LEU A 636 -18.16 65.45 -9.98
N ASP A 637 -18.99 65.15 -8.98
CA ASP A 637 -18.78 65.40 -7.56
C ASP A 637 -18.19 64.19 -6.81
N LEU A 638 -17.76 63.14 -7.52
CA LEU A 638 -17.21 61.89 -7.01
C LEU A 638 -18.18 61.06 -6.15
N HIS A 639 -19.48 61.31 -6.23
CA HIS A 639 -20.49 60.46 -5.60
C HIS A 639 -21.00 59.36 -6.55
N PRO A 640 -21.33 58.16 -6.03
CA PRO A 640 -21.92 57.11 -6.85
C PRO A 640 -23.24 57.56 -7.49
N ILE A 641 -23.32 57.45 -8.81
CA ILE A 641 -24.55 57.67 -9.58
C ILE A 641 -25.11 56.31 -10.05
N ALA A 642 -26.37 56.30 -10.45
CA ALA A 642 -26.97 55.11 -11.01
C ALA A 642 -26.26 54.72 -12.31
N PRO A 643 -25.87 53.44 -12.50
CA PRO A 643 -25.30 52.99 -13.76
C PRO A 643 -26.32 53.15 -14.90
N PRO A 644 -25.85 53.39 -16.14
CA PRO A 644 -26.73 53.58 -17.28
C PRO A 644 -27.58 52.33 -17.56
N ASP A 645 -28.80 52.54 -18.07
CA ASP A 645 -29.69 51.45 -18.46
C ASP A 645 -29.09 50.64 -19.62
N LYS A 646 -28.68 49.40 -19.34
CA LYS A 646 -28.18 48.46 -20.34
C LYS A 646 -29.31 47.95 -21.23
N THR A 647 -29.23 48.18 -22.53
CA THR A 647 -30.13 47.55 -23.53
C THR A 647 -29.63 46.14 -23.88
N LYS A 648 -30.49 45.30 -24.46
CA LYS A 648 -30.11 43.93 -24.89
C LYS A 648 -29.02 43.89 -25.97
N ASP A 649 -28.74 45.02 -26.60
CA ASP A 649 -27.74 45.15 -27.65
C ASP A 649 -26.42 45.75 -27.14
N ASP A 650 -26.37 46.16 -25.86
CA ASP A 650 -25.14 46.65 -25.24
C ASP A 650 -24.36 45.48 -24.65
N ILE A 651 -23.05 45.44 -24.94
CA ILE A 651 -22.09 44.52 -24.32
C ILE A 651 -21.02 45.35 -23.59
N LEU A 652 -20.56 44.85 -22.44
CA LEU A 652 -19.48 45.45 -21.65
C LEU A 652 -18.15 44.80 -22.02
N LEU A 653 -17.21 45.60 -22.53
CA LEU A 653 -15.84 45.16 -22.86
C LEU A 653 -14.83 45.81 -21.92
N PHE A 654 -13.76 45.08 -21.60
CA PHE A 654 -12.63 45.55 -20.80
C PHE A 654 -11.41 45.77 -21.68
N PHE A 655 -10.59 46.77 -21.37
CA PHE A 655 -9.49 47.17 -22.23
C PHE A 655 -8.15 47.17 -21.49
N LYS A 656 -7.15 46.53 -22.11
CA LYS A 656 -5.75 46.54 -21.67
C LYS A 656 -4.88 47.20 -22.73
N LEU A 657 -3.94 48.05 -22.32
CA LEU A 657 -2.97 48.67 -23.20
C LEU A 657 -1.61 48.00 -23.01
N TYR A 658 -1.00 47.55 -24.11
CA TYR A 658 0.36 47.04 -24.14
C TYR A 658 1.32 48.09 -24.69
N ASP A 659 2.43 48.30 -23.99
CA ASP A 659 3.56 49.15 -24.41
C ASP A 659 4.78 48.26 -24.72
N PRO A 660 5.07 47.99 -26.01
CA PRO A 660 6.19 47.13 -26.41
C PRO A 660 7.57 47.66 -25.98
N GLU A 661 7.75 48.97 -25.86
CA GLU A 661 9.03 49.57 -25.45
C GLU A 661 9.32 49.35 -23.97
N LYS A 662 8.25 49.29 -23.15
CA LYS A 662 8.35 49.08 -21.70
C LYS A 662 8.11 47.64 -21.27
N GLU A 663 7.68 46.77 -22.20
CA GLU A 663 7.20 45.42 -21.92
C GLU A 663 6.12 45.40 -20.81
N GLU A 664 5.22 46.40 -20.84
CA GLU A 664 4.22 46.65 -19.80
C GLU A 664 2.80 46.53 -20.37
N LEU A 665 1.97 45.70 -19.72
CA LEU A 665 0.54 45.56 -20.01
C LEU A 665 -0.25 46.16 -18.86
N ARG A 666 -1.14 47.13 -19.10
CA ARG A 666 -1.92 47.80 -18.04
C ARG A 666 -3.40 47.89 -18.37
N TYR A 667 -4.24 47.84 -17.34
CA TYR A 667 -5.68 48.13 -17.49
C TYR A 667 -5.92 49.61 -17.78
N VAL A 668 -6.81 49.91 -18.72
CA VAL A 668 -7.16 51.29 -19.08
C VAL A 668 -8.64 51.63 -18.94
N GLY A 669 -9.49 50.64 -18.67
CA GLY A 669 -10.91 50.86 -18.36
C GLY A 669 -11.84 49.89 -19.10
N ARG A 670 -13.14 50.18 -19.03
CA ARG A 670 -14.23 49.41 -19.64
C ARG A 670 -15.17 50.32 -20.41
N LEU A 671 -15.84 49.79 -21.43
CA LEU A 671 -16.83 50.53 -22.22
C LEU A 671 -18.04 49.66 -22.55
N PHE A 672 -19.23 50.27 -22.54
CA PHE A 672 -20.39 49.70 -23.21
C PHE A 672 -20.36 50.00 -24.70
N VAL A 673 -20.49 48.97 -25.51
CA VAL A 673 -20.55 49.08 -26.97
C VAL A 673 -21.80 48.39 -27.50
N LYS A 674 -22.29 48.83 -28.66
CA LYS A 674 -23.38 48.11 -29.35
C LYS A 674 -22.82 46.87 -30.00
N SER A 675 -23.42 45.70 -29.78
CA SER A 675 -22.95 44.44 -30.37
C SER A 675 -22.95 44.49 -31.91
N THR A 676 -23.82 45.29 -32.51
CA THR A 676 -23.86 45.54 -33.97
C THR A 676 -22.99 46.69 -34.45
N GLY A 677 -22.34 47.44 -33.56
CA GLY A 677 -21.40 48.51 -33.90
C GLY A 677 -20.06 47.94 -34.37
N LYS A 678 -19.30 48.72 -35.15
CA LYS A 678 -17.96 48.32 -35.64
C LYS A 678 -16.87 48.65 -34.64
N ALA A 679 -15.83 47.82 -34.58
CA ALA A 679 -14.65 48.07 -33.74
C ALA A 679 -13.94 49.41 -34.09
N ALA A 680 -13.99 49.85 -35.35
CA ALA A 680 -13.50 51.17 -35.75
C ALA A 680 -14.20 52.36 -35.06
N GLU A 681 -15.43 52.20 -34.56
CA GLU A 681 -16.21 53.28 -33.96
C GLU A 681 -15.68 53.69 -32.56
N ILE A 682 -14.93 52.81 -31.89
CA ILE A 682 -14.41 53.06 -30.55
C ILE A 682 -12.94 53.53 -30.52
N LEU A 683 -12.25 53.55 -31.66
CA LEU A 683 -10.80 53.84 -31.72
C LEU A 683 -10.44 55.21 -31.11
N SER A 684 -11.21 56.24 -31.43
CA SER A 684 -11.00 57.59 -30.85
C SER A 684 -11.14 57.58 -29.33
N LYS A 685 -12.07 56.76 -28.79
CA LYS A 685 -12.27 56.62 -27.35
C LYS A 685 -11.14 55.83 -26.69
N LEU A 686 -10.64 54.78 -27.34
CA LEU A 686 -9.48 54.03 -26.87
C LEU A 686 -8.21 54.90 -26.85
N ASN A 687 -8.03 55.73 -27.88
CA ASN A 687 -6.95 56.72 -27.91
C ASN A 687 -7.07 57.72 -26.75
N GLU A 688 -8.27 58.23 -26.46
CA GLU A 688 -8.50 59.10 -25.29
C GLU A 688 -8.12 58.40 -23.97
N MET A 689 -8.56 57.15 -23.78
CA MET A 689 -8.27 56.35 -22.58
C MET A 689 -6.77 56.02 -22.44
N ALA A 690 -6.08 55.82 -23.56
CA ALA A 690 -4.63 55.58 -23.58
C ALA A 690 -3.80 56.86 -23.42
N GLY A 691 -4.41 58.04 -23.59
CA GLY A 691 -3.70 59.33 -23.63
C GLY A 691 -3.00 59.59 -24.96
N TYR A 692 -3.46 58.98 -26.05
CA TYR A 692 -2.94 59.16 -27.41
C TYR A 692 -3.66 60.28 -28.17
N ALA A 693 -3.13 60.65 -29.34
CA ALA A 693 -3.81 61.56 -30.25
C ALA A 693 -5.11 60.91 -30.77
N PRO A 694 -6.22 61.66 -31.00
CA PRO A 694 -7.49 61.08 -31.41
C PRO A 694 -7.45 60.20 -32.67
N GLU A 695 -6.58 60.55 -33.62
CA GLU A 695 -6.38 59.88 -34.90
C GLU A 695 -5.15 58.96 -34.90
N GLU A 696 -4.59 58.63 -33.72
CA GLU A 696 -3.48 57.70 -33.60
C GLU A 696 -3.91 56.31 -34.10
N GLU A 697 -3.06 55.68 -34.90
CA GLU A 697 -3.28 54.30 -35.33
C GLU A 697 -2.97 53.33 -34.18
N ILE A 698 -3.89 52.39 -33.92
CA ILE A 698 -3.75 51.36 -32.88
C ILE A 698 -4.21 50.02 -33.42
N ASP A 699 -3.58 48.93 -32.99
CA ASP A 699 -3.99 47.56 -33.29
C ASP A 699 -4.73 46.94 -32.11
N LEU A 700 -5.74 46.12 -32.42
CA LEU A 700 -6.66 45.53 -31.45
C LEU A 700 -6.50 44.01 -31.47
N TYR A 701 -6.51 43.41 -30.29
CA TYR A 701 -6.40 41.97 -30.07
C TYR A 701 -7.43 41.53 -29.04
N GLU A 702 -8.06 40.40 -29.27
CA GLU A 702 -8.95 39.75 -28.31
C GLU A 702 -8.13 38.81 -27.43
N GLU A 703 -8.28 38.92 -26.11
CA GLU A 703 -7.69 37.99 -25.15
C GLU A 703 -8.71 36.89 -24.83
N ILE A 704 -8.51 35.70 -25.41
CA ILE A 704 -9.52 34.62 -25.41
C ILE A 704 -9.21 33.56 -24.35
N LYS A 705 -7.95 33.07 -24.31
CA LYS A 705 -7.58 31.92 -23.48
C LYS A 705 -6.09 31.94 -23.13
N PHE A 706 -5.73 31.43 -21.95
CA PHE A 706 -4.34 31.35 -21.48
C PHE A 706 -3.83 29.93 -21.31
N GLU A 707 -4.67 29.06 -20.76
CA GLU A 707 -4.32 27.67 -20.42
C GLU A 707 -5.18 26.70 -21.23
N PRO A 708 -4.61 25.67 -21.89
CA PRO A 708 -3.22 25.24 -21.81
C PRO A 708 -2.27 25.96 -22.78
N ASN A 709 -2.78 26.84 -23.65
CA ASN A 709 -1.98 27.65 -24.57
C ASN A 709 -2.62 29.04 -24.68
N VAL A 710 -1.77 30.05 -24.86
CA VAL A 710 -2.20 31.43 -25.09
C VAL A 710 -2.91 31.55 -26.44
N MET A 711 -4.11 32.12 -26.42
CA MET A 711 -4.92 32.44 -27.59
C MET A 711 -5.29 33.92 -27.48
N CYS A 712 -4.63 34.72 -28.31
CA CYS A 712 -4.85 36.15 -28.44
C CYS A 712 -4.89 36.48 -29.93
N GLU A 713 -6.06 36.89 -30.43
CA GLU A 713 -6.32 37.00 -31.88
C GLU A 713 -6.50 38.46 -32.32
N PRO A 714 -5.99 38.87 -33.49
CA PRO A 714 -6.18 40.24 -33.99
C PRO A 714 -7.64 40.51 -34.37
N ILE A 715 -8.16 41.65 -33.96
CA ILE A 715 -9.53 42.09 -34.27
C ILE A 715 -9.53 42.94 -35.54
N ASP A 716 -10.27 42.53 -36.57
CA ASP A 716 -10.50 43.36 -37.75
C ASP A 716 -11.44 44.51 -37.43
N LYS A 717 -10.88 45.72 -37.44
CA LYS A 717 -11.54 47.00 -37.15
C LYS A 717 -12.81 47.24 -38.00
N LYS A 718 -12.94 46.59 -39.17
CA LYS A 718 -14.08 46.76 -40.10
C LYS A 718 -15.31 45.94 -39.71
N PHE A 719 -15.14 44.90 -38.92
CA PHE A 719 -16.23 44.03 -38.48
C PHE A 719 -16.95 44.59 -37.25
N THR A 720 -18.19 44.11 -37.08
CA THR A 720 -18.98 44.41 -35.89
C THR A 720 -18.52 43.58 -34.71
N PHE A 721 -18.64 44.06 -33.48
CA PHE A 721 -18.24 43.30 -32.28
C PHE A 721 -18.85 41.88 -32.25
N ARG A 722 -20.13 41.73 -32.59
CA ARG A 722 -20.79 40.41 -32.72
C ARG A 722 -20.17 39.51 -33.80
N ALA A 723 -19.70 40.09 -34.90
CA ALA A 723 -19.07 39.32 -35.97
C ALA A 723 -17.66 38.85 -35.58
N CYS A 724 -17.00 39.58 -34.67
CA CYS A 724 -15.80 39.15 -33.98
C CYS A 724 -16.08 38.22 -32.80
N GLN A 725 -17.35 37.82 -32.56
CA GLN A 725 -17.77 36.96 -31.45
C GLN A 725 -17.57 37.56 -30.05
N LEU A 726 -17.40 38.88 -29.94
CA LEU A 726 -17.24 39.56 -28.66
C LEU A 726 -18.57 39.64 -27.89
N GLU A 727 -18.52 39.27 -26.61
CA GLU A 727 -19.62 39.21 -25.65
C GLU A 727 -19.34 40.02 -24.38
N ASP A 728 -20.26 39.96 -23.41
CA ASP A 728 -20.10 40.63 -22.12
C ASP A 728 -18.96 40.04 -21.30
N GLY A 729 -17.98 40.88 -20.95
CA GLY A 729 -16.84 40.49 -20.13
C GLY A 729 -15.55 40.25 -20.92
N ASP A 730 -15.61 40.24 -22.25
CA ASP A 730 -14.44 40.02 -23.09
C ASP A 730 -13.42 41.15 -22.96
N ILE A 731 -12.15 40.76 -23.11
CA ILE A 731 -11.00 41.63 -22.90
C ILE A 731 -10.37 41.93 -24.27
N VAL A 732 -10.26 43.22 -24.56
CA VAL A 732 -9.59 43.73 -25.76
C VAL A 732 -8.27 44.38 -25.36
N CYS A 733 -7.18 43.77 -25.78
CA CYS A 733 -5.85 44.33 -25.68
C CYS A 733 -5.57 45.22 -26.90
N PHE A 734 -4.88 46.34 -26.71
CA PHE A 734 -4.47 47.18 -27.83
C PHE A 734 -3.09 47.79 -27.63
N GLN A 735 -2.46 48.17 -28.73
CA GLN A 735 -1.13 48.76 -28.76
C GLN A 735 -0.96 49.67 -29.98
N LYS A 736 0.15 50.41 -30.02
CA LYS A 736 0.59 51.08 -31.25
C LYS A 736 1.16 50.06 -32.25
N PRO A 737 1.03 50.31 -33.57
CA PRO A 737 1.71 49.53 -34.58
C PRO A 737 3.22 49.57 -34.38
N THR A 738 3.86 48.41 -34.48
CA THR A 738 5.32 48.29 -34.30
C THR A 738 6.04 48.96 -35.48
N PRO A 739 6.98 49.90 -35.25
CA PRO A 739 7.69 50.57 -36.34
C PRO A 739 8.55 49.57 -37.13
N VAL A 740 8.30 49.44 -38.44
CA VAL A 740 9.05 48.50 -39.31
C VAL A 740 10.45 49.05 -39.68
N GLU A 741 10.74 50.32 -39.40
CA GLU A 741 11.84 51.05 -40.05
C GLU A 741 13.07 51.40 -39.19
N ASN A 742 13.05 51.18 -37.86
CA ASN A 742 14.23 51.42 -37.01
C ASN A 742 14.64 50.13 -36.30
N GLY A 743 15.89 49.70 -36.50
CA GLY A 743 16.46 48.43 -36.03
C GLY A 743 16.62 48.27 -34.51
N GLU A 744 15.66 48.73 -33.71
CA GLU A 744 15.51 48.30 -32.32
C GLU A 744 14.79 46.95 -32.32
N HIS A 745 15.52 45.87 -32.00
CA HIS A 745 14.93 44.56 -31.80
C HIS A 745 14.11 44.57 -30.50
N LEU A 746 12.83 44.94 -30.60
CA LEU A 746 11.86 44.74 -29.52
C LEU A 746 11.71 43.24 -29.26
N ARG A 747 11.87 42.83 -28.00
CA ARG A 747 11.87 41.41 -27.60
C ARG A 747 10.49 40.77 -27.78
N TYR A 748 9.44 41.53 -27.50
CA TYR A 748 8.03 41.14 -27.63
C TYR A 748 7.30 42.25 -28.39
N PRO A 749 7.24 42.19 -29.74
CA PRO A 749 6.74 43.30 -30.55
C PRO A 749 5.22 43.47 -30.48
N ASP A 750 4.49 42.46 -30.00
CA ASP A 750 3.03 42.44 -29.97
C ASP A 750 2.44 41.79 -28.71
N VAL A 751 1.14 42.03 -28.44
CA VAL A 751 0.43 41.44 -27.30
C VAL A 751 0.52 39.91 -27.26
N PRO A 752 0.26 39.18 -28.38
CA PRO A 752 0.33 37.72 -28.35
C PRO A 752 1.72 37.18 -27.94
N SER A 753 2.81 37.76 -28.47
CA SER A 753 4.17 37.34 -28.12
C SER A 753 4.54 37.65 -26.68
N PHE A 754 4.07 38.78 -26.14
CA PHE A 754 4.27 39.11 -24.72
C PHE A 754 3.52 38.14 -23.80
N LEU A 755 2.25 37.84 -24.10
CA LEU A 755 1.46 36.90 -23.30
C LEU A 755 2.01 35.47 -23.38
N ASP A 756 2.51 35.04 -24.54
CA ASP A 756 3.17 33.75 -24.71
C ASP A 756 4.47 33.65 -23.88
N TYR A 757 5.24 34.74 -23.81
CA TYR A 757 6.38 34.83 -22.91
C TYR A 757 5.96 34.68 -21.45
N VAL A 758 4.97 35.46 -20.99
CA VAL A 758 4.51 35.42 -19.60
C VAL A 758 4.00 34.02 -19.23
N HIS A 759 3.25 33.38 -20.13
CA HIS A 759 2.74 32.02 -19.93
C HIS A 759 3.86 30.99 -19.77
N ASN A 760 4.89 31.08 -20.61
CA ASN A 760 5.99 30.12 -20.63
C ASN A 760 7.12 30.46 -19.66
N ARG A 761 7.11 31.62 -19.01
CA ARG A 761 8.16 32.03 -18.07
C ARG A 761 8.16 31.12 -16.82
N GLN A 762 9.33 30.62 -16.45
CA GLN A 762 9.58 29.86 -15.21
C GLN A 762 10.91 30.29 -14.62
N VAL A 763 10.90 30.73 -13.36
CA VAL A 763 12.15 30.93 -12.59
C VAL A 763 12.56 29.58 -12.00
N VAL A 764 13.82 29.20 -12.20
CA VAL A 764 14.38 27.93 -11.71
C VAL A 764 15.60 28.21 -10.85
N HIS A 765 15.61 27.63 -9.65
CA HIS A 765 16.68 27.66 -8.67
C HIS A 765 17.63 26.49 -8.91
N PHE A 766 18.91 26.79 -9.15
CA PHE A 766 19.94 25.79 -9.39
C PHE A 766 20.78 25.57 -8.14
N ARG A 767 20.96 24.29 -7.78
CA ARG A 767 21.80 23.86 -6.65
C ARG A 767 22.91 22.92 -7.12
N SER A 768 24.13 23.12 -6.66
CA SER A 768 25.20 22.15 -6.89
C SER A 768 24.91 20.85 -6.15
N LEU A 769 25.15 19.69 -6.79
CA LEU A 769 24.99 18.38 -6.16
C LEU A 769 25.93 18.18 -4.96
N GLU A 770 27.06 18.91 -4.91
CA GLU A 770 27.98 18.93 -3.77
C GLU A 770 27.40 19.67 -2.56
N LYS A 771 26.51 20.64 -2.80
CA LYS A 771 25.87 21.50 -1.79
C LYS A 771 24.35 21.55 -1.98
N PRO A 772 23.63 20.42 -1.79
CA PRO A 772 22.23 20.29 -2.20
C PRO A 772 21.21 21.11 -1.38
N LYS A 773 21.67 21.83 -0.35
CA LYS A 773 20.82 22.63 0.55
C LYS A 773 20.91 24.14 0.28
N GLU A 774 21.84 24.57 -0.57
CA GLU A 774 22.11 25.98 -0.83
C GLU A 774 21.78 26.30 -2.28
N ASP A 775 20.99 27.35 -2.51
CA ASP A 775 20.79 27.92 -3.84
C ASP A 775 22.09 28.58 -4.30
N ASP A 776 22.59 28.17 -5.46
CA ASP A 776 23.79 28.75 -6.05
C ASP A 776 23.41 30.00 -6.85
N PHE A 777 22.43 29.83 -7.76
CA PHE A 777 21.85 30.92 -8.55
C PHE A 777 20.44 30.55 -9.03
N SER A 778 19.72 31.53 -9.57
CA SER A 778 18.44 31.31 -10.25
C SER A 778 18.49 31.84 -11.69
N LEU A 779 17.76 31.19 -12.59
CA LEU A 779 17.64 31.61 -13.98
C LEU A 779 16.15 31.69 -14.36
N GLU A 780 15.82 32.69 -15.16
CA GLU A 780 14.55 32.76 -15.86
C GLU A 780 14.65 31.95 -17.17
N LEU A 781 13.81 30.93 -17.28
CA LEU A 781 13.77 29.98 -18.39
C LEU A 781 12.36 29.88 -18.97
N SER A 782 12.25 29.34 -20.18
CA SER A 782 10.96 28.96 -20.75
C SER A 782 10.60 27.53 -20.34
N LYS A 783 9.34 27.30 -19.97
CA LYS A 783 8.71 25.99 -19.77
C LYS A 783 8.91 25.05 -20.96
N LEU A 784 9.11 25.62 -22.16
CA LEU A 784 9.33 24.92 -23.43
C LEU A 784 10.81 24.62 -23.72
N HIS A 785 11.74 25.17 -22.94
CA HIS A 785 13.16 24.88 -23.12
C HIS A 785 13.43 23.38 -23.05
N THR A 786 14.20 22.90 -24.03
CA THR A 786 14.71 21.53 -24.06
C THR A 786 15.84 21.35 -23.06
N TYR A 787 16.26 20.10 -22.84
CA TYR A 787 17.45 19.82 -22.03
C TYR A 787 18.67 20.62 -22.48
N ASP A 788 18.90 20.71 -23.80
CA ASP A 788 20.04 21.41 -24.39
C ASP A 788 19.95 22.93 -24.12
N ASP A 789 18.76 23.53 -24.28
CA ASP A 789 18.55 24.97 -24.00
C ASP A 789 18.81 25.31 -22.53
N VAL A 790 18.37 24.44 -21.60
CA VAL A 790 18.58 24.64 -20.16
C VAL A 790 20.07 24.56 -19.84
N VAL A 791 20.78 23.52 -20.29
CA VAL A 791 22.21 23.39 -19.98
C VAL A 791 23.07 24.46 -20.64
N GLU A 792 22.68 24.98 -21.82
CA GLU A 792 23.38 26.11 -22.45
C GLU A 792 23.34 27.37 -21.57
N ARG A 793 22.16 27.69 -21.02
CA ARG A 793 21.99 28.83 -20.10
C ARG A 793 22.75 28.63 -18.80
N VAL A 794 22.73 27.41 -18.25
CA VAL A 794 23.48 27.05 -17.05
C VAL A 794 24.99 27.13 -17.32
N ALA A 795 25.47 26.68 -18.47
CA ALA A 795 26.88 26.74 -18.85
C ALA A 795 27.37 28.18 -18.99
N GLN A 796 26.57 29.06 -19.62
CA GLN A 796 26.86 30.49 -19.70
C GLN A 796 26.97 31.13 -18.31
N GLN A 797 26.07 30.77 -17.38
CA GLN A 797 26.10 31.26 -16.00
C GLN A 797 27.32 30.76 -15.22
N LEU A 798 27.79 29.54 -15.50
CA LEU A 798 28.95 28.92 -14.87
C LEU A 798 30.29 29.26 -15.54
N GLY A 799 30.28 29.91 -16.71
CA GLY A 799 31.48 30.16 -17.51
C GLY A 799 32.10 28.88 -18.09
N LEU A 800 31.28 27.88 -18.43
CA LEU A 800 31.72 26.61 -19.03
C LEU A 800 31.62 26.68 -20.56
N ASP A 801 32.71 26.30 -21.25
CA ASP A 801 32.79 26.31 -22.72
C ASP A 801 31.92 25.22 -23.39
N ASP A 802 31.68 24.11 -22.69
CA ASP A 802 30.96 22.95 -23.22
C ASP A 802 29.73 22.61 -22.35
N PRO A 803 28.52 23.02 -22.78
CA PRO A 803 27.27 22.75 -22.06
C PRO A 803 26.94 21.27 -21.89
N SER A 804 27.45 20.40 -22.78
CA SER A 804 27.15 18.97 -22.74
C SER A 804 27.76 18.26 -21.52
N LYS A 805 28.69 18.92 -20.81
CA LYS A 805 29.28 18.42 -19.56
C LYS A 805 28.40 18.66 -18.34
N ILE A 806 27.26 19.33 -18.48
CA ILE A 806 26.34 19.55 -17.36
C ILE A 806 25.34 18.40 -17.28
N ARG A 807 25.28 17.77 -16.10
CA ARG A 807 24.25 16.77 -15.78
C ARG A 807 23.26 17.35 -14.78
N LEU A 808 21.97 17.32 -15.16
CA LEU A 808 20.88 17.80 -14.32
C LEU A 808 20.25 16.66 -13.51
N THR A 809 19.77 16.96 -12.31
CA THR A 809 19.02 16.05 -11.45
C THR A 809 17.80 16.76 -10.91
N SER A 810 16.61 16.16 -11.07
CA SER A 810 15.36 16.73 -10.55
C SER A 810 15.32 16.75 -9.02
N HIS A 811 14.54 17.68 -8.47
CA HIS A 811 14.26 17.74 -7.04
C HIS A 811 13.20 16.72 -6.60
N ASN A 812 13.37 16.18 -5.39
CA ASN A 812 12.36 15.41 -4.69
C ASN A 812 11.70 16.30 -3.62
N CYS A 813 10.47 16.74 -3.89
CA CYS A 813 9.70 17.62 -3.02
C CYS A 813 9.43 17.05 -1.61
N TYR A 814 9.40 15.73 -1.44
CA TYR A 814 9.13 15.10 -0.14
C TYR A 814 10.36 15.06 0.76
N SER A 815 11.50 14.65 0.21
CA SER A 815 12.75 14.55 0.97
C SER A 815 13.55 15.85 1.00
N GLN A 816 13.18 16.83 0.16
CA GLN A 816 13.92 18.08 -0.04
C GLN A 816 15.38 17.82 -0.47
N GLN A 817 15.59 16.79 -1.30
CA GLN A 817 16.90 16.31 -1.77
C GLN A 817 16.87 16.02 -3.28
N PRO A 818 18.04 15.94 -3.96
CA PRO A 818 18.10 15.45 -5.34
C PRO A 818 17.54 14.03 -5.46
N LYS A 819 16.84 13.75 -6.56
CA LYS A 819 16.42 12.38 -6.87
C LYS A 819 17.64 11.45 -6.99
N PRO A 820 17.53 10.16 -6.60
CA PRO A 820 18.65 9.23 -6.68
C PRO A 820 19.21 9.02 -8.09
N GLN A 821 18.37 9.19 -9.12
CA GLN A 821 18.76 9.05 -10.51
C GLN A 821 18.77 10.42 -11.20
N PRO A 822 19.89 10.80 -11.85
CA PRO A 822 19.95 12.03 -12.63
C PRO A 822 19.09 11.93 -13.89
N ILE A 823 18.74 13.09 -14.46
CA ILE A 823 18.01 13.17 -15.72
C ILE A 823 18.92 12.64 -16.82
N LYS A 824 18.42 11.69 -17.61
CA LYS A 824 19.15 11.19 -18.78
C LYS A 824 19.23 12.29 -19.83
N TYR A 825 20.33 12.36 -20.59
CA TYR A 825 20.45 13.23 -21.75
C TYR A 825 19.25 13.04 -22.68
N ARG A 826 18.49 14.12 -22.89
CA ARG A 826 17.23 14.13 -23.65
C ARG A 826 16.23 13.05 -23.22
N GLY A 827 16.28 12.61 -21.96
CA GLY A 827 15.34 11.65 -21.38
C GLY A 827 13.97 12.25 -21.06
N VAL A 828 13.90 13.59 -21.08
CA VAL A 828 12.69 14.40 -20.93
C VAL A 828 12.73 15.51 -21.98
N GLU A 829 11.57 15.89 -22.51
CA GLU A 829 11.49 16.80 -23.66
C GLU A 829 11.61 18.26 -23.24
N ARG A 830 10.94 18.67 -22.15
CA ARG A 830 10.80 20.07 -21.76
C ARG A 830 11.18 20.32 -20.30
N LEU A 831 11.50 21.57 -19.97
CA LEU A 831 11.78 22.01 -18.61
C LEU A 831 10.64 21.67 -17.64
N THR A 832 9.39 21.80 -18.08
CA THR A 832 8.21 21.40 -17.30
C THR A 832 8.29 19.96 -16.80
N ASP A 833 8.74 19.03 -17.63
CA ASP A 833 8.91 17.62 -17.24
C ASP A 833 10.08 17.42 -16.26
N MET A 834 11.14 18.23 -16.37
CA MET A 834 12.30 18.16 -15.47
C MET A 834 11.95 18.54 -14.02
N LEU A 835 10.97 19.44 -13.89
CA LEU A 835 10.53 20.04 -12.64
C LEU A 835 9.44 19.23 -11.91
N VAL A 836 8.82 18.25 -12.57
CA VAL A 836 7.71 17.48 -12.00
C VAL A 836 8.18 16.26 -11.19
N HIS A 837 7.53 16.04 -10.04
CA HIS A 837 7.67 14.84 -9.22
C HIS A 837 6.33 14.49 -8.56
N TYR A 838 5.80 13.28 -8.84
CA TYR A 838 4.49 12.82 -8.32
C TYR A 838 3.39 13.87 -8.42
N ASN A 839 3.19 14.43 -9.63
CA ASN A 839 2.19 15.45 -9.94
C ASN A 839 2.38 16.81 -9.22
N GLN A 840 3.48 17.02 -8.49
CA GLN A 840 3.87 18.32 -7.98
C GLN A 840 4.96 18.93 -8.86
N THR A 841 4.80 20.21 -9.19
CA THR A 841 5.84 20.98 -9.90
C THR A 841 6.73 21.65 -8.89
N THR A 842 8.04 21.56 -9.11
CA THR A 842 9.07 22.20 -8.29
C THR A 842 9.74 23.30 -9.10
N ASP A 843 10.46 24.20 -8.46
CA ASP A 843 11.28 25.23 -9.11
C ASP A 843 12.78 24.97 -8.94
N ILE A 844 13.17 23.78 -8.46
CA ILE A 844 14.56 23.44 -8.13
C ILE A 844 15.11 22.38 -9.09
N LEU A 845 16.28 22.65 -9.66
CA LEU A 845 17.11 21.67 -10.34
C LEU A 845 18.50 21.59 -9.71
N TYR A 846 19.02 20.37 -9.60
CA TYR A 846 20.40 20.14 -9.21
C TYR A 846 21.28 19.98 -10.43
N TYR A 847 22.52 20.42 -10.35
CA TYR A 847 23.49 20.22 -11.41
C TYR A 847 24.83 19.70 -10.87
N GLU A 848 25.58 19.06 -11.75
CA GLU A 848 26.99 18.74 -11.58
C GLU A 848 27.74 18.90 -12.90
N VAL A 849 29.04 19.18 -12.82
CA VAL A 849 29.92 19.34 -13.98
C VAL A 849 30.73 18.07 -14.16
N LEU A 850 30.59 17.44 -15.32
CA LEU A 850 31.27 16.19 -15.68
C LEU A 850 32.63 16.47 -16.32
N ASP A 851 33.51 15.47 -16.26
CA ASP A 851 34.82 15.48 -16.92
C ASP A 851 34.73 15.24 -18.44
N ILE A 852 33.68 14.55 -18.89
CA ILE A 852 33.36 14.29 -20.31
C ILE A 852 31.90 14.65 -20.63
N PRO A 853 31.56 14.92 -21.91
CA PRO A 853 30.19 15.14 -22.36
C PRO A 853 29.21 14.05 -21.89
N LEU A 854 28.03 14.44 -21.39
CA LEU A 854 26.98 13.53 -20.95
C LEU A 854 26.51 12.53 -22.03
N PRO A 855 26.34 12.93 -23.32
CA PRO A 855 25.96 11.98 -24.37
C PRO A 855 26.99 10.86 -24.55
N GLU A 856 28.28 11.21 -24.45
CA GLU A 856 29.37 10.22 -24.51
C GLU A 856 29.35 9.33 -23.27
N LEU A 857 29.23 9.91 -22.07
CA LEU A 857 29.16 9.17 -20.82
C LEU A 857 28.02 8.15 -20.80
N GLN A 858 26.87 8.45 -21.41
CA GLN A 858 25.74 7.53 -21.49
C GLN A 858 25.96 6.32 -22.40
N GLY A 859 26.84 6.44 -23.41
CA GLY A 859 27.25 5.32 -24.25
C GLY A 859 28.23 4.37 -23.55
N LEU A 860 28.82 4.81 -22.43
CA LEU A 860 29.80 4.07 -21.65
C LEU A 860 29.16 3.40 -20.44
N LYS A 861 29.79 2.34 -19.96
CA LYS A 861 29.58 1.77 -18.64
C LYS A 861 30.80 2.09 -17.80
N THR A 862 30.57 2.65 -16.61
CA THR A 862 31.62 2.96 -15.65
C THR A 862 31.67 1.83 -14.62
N LEU A 863 32.77 1.09 -14.56
CA LEU A 863 33.00 0.04 -13.56
C LEU A 863 34.07 0.51 -12.58
N LYS A 864 33.81 0.33 -11.29
CA LYS A 864 34.82 0.50 -10.24
C LYS A 864 35.39 -0.87 -9.89
N VAL A 865 36.65 -1.12 -10.27
CA VAL A 865 37.31 -2.41 -10.09
C VAL A 865 38.40 -2.29 -9.03
N ALA A 866 38.29 -3.08 -7.97
CA ALA A 866 39.31 -3.21 -6.94
C ALA A 866 40.41 -4.17 -7.43
N PHE A 867 41.61 -3.67 -7.67
CA PHE A 867 42.74 -4.50 -8.08
C PHE A 867 43.54 -4.95 -6.86
N HIS A 868 43.73 -6.27 -6.74
CA HIS A 868 44.52 -6.90 -5.68
C HIS A 868 45.87 -7.30 -6.26
N HIS A 869 46.94 -6.69 -5.76
CA HIS A 869 48.30 -6.99 -6.21
C HIS A 869 48.77 -8.35 -5.66
N ALA A 870 49.51 -9.12 -6.45
CA ALA A 870 49.99 -10.45 -6.05
C ALA A 870 51.00 -10.41 -4.88
N THR A 871 51.71 -9.29 -4.70
CA THR A 871 52.82 -9.16 -3.73
C THR A 871 52.70 -7.98 -2.75
N LYS A 872 51.69 -7.11 -2.92
CA LYS A 872 51.46 -5.94 -2.06
C LYS A 872 50.07 -6.09 -1.43
N GLU A 873 49.93 -5.84 -0.13
CA GLU A 873 48.62 -5.86 0.57
C GLU A 873 47.73 -4.63 0.25
N GLU A 874 48.11 -3.83 -0.75
CA GLU A 874 47.39 -2.62 -1.14
C GLU A 874 46.32 -2.92 -2.19
N VAL A 875 45.07 -2.53 -1.91
CA VAL A 875 43.95 -2.62 -2.84
C VAL A 875 43.71 -1.24 -3.44
N VAL A 876 43.81 -1.14 -4.77
CA VAL A 876 43.60 0.12 -5.50
C VAL A 876 42.33 0.02 -6.32
N ILE A 877 41.43 1.01 -6.19
CA ILE A 877 40.19 1.06 -6.98
C ILE A 877 40.46 1.85 -8.26
N HIS A 878 40.33 1.17 -9.40
CA HIS A 878 40.42 1.79 -10.71
C HIS A 878 39.03 2.02 -11.27
N THR A 879 38.79 3.23 -11.79
CA THR A 879 37.57 3.56 -12.54
C THR A 879 37.83 3.27 -14.02
N ILE A 880 37.08 2.32 -14.57
CA ILE A 880 37.18 1.88 -15.97
C ILE A 880 35.91 2.32 -16.68
N ARG A 881 36.05 3.06 -17.78
CA ARG A 881 34.93 3.52 -18.62
C ARG A 881 35.09 2.93 -20.01
N LEU A 882 34.18 2.04 -20.40
CA LEU A 882 34.22 1.36 -21.69
C LEU A 882 32.83 1.37 -22.34
N PRO A 883 32.72 1.27 -23.67
CA PRO A 883 31.44 1.11 -24.35
C PRO A 883 30.61 -0.03 -23.76
N LYS A 884 29.29 0.14 -23.62
CA LYS A 884 28.43 -0.87 -22.99
C LYS A 884 28.54 -2.27 -23.62
N GLN A 885 28.84 -2.34 -24.92
CA GLN A 885 29.01 -3.60 -25.66
C GLN A 885 30.38 -4.27 -25.48
N SER A 886 31.33 -3.61 -24.80
CA SER A 886 32.63 -4.18 -24.47
C SER A 886 32.53 -5.43 -23.61
N THR A 887 33.58 -6.24 -23.63
CA THR A 887 33.66 -7.47 -22.86
C THR A 887 34.50 -7.30 -21.60
N VAL A 888 34.42 -8.27 -20.70
CA VAL A 888 35.31 -8.38 -19.54
C VAL A 888 36.78 -8.44 -19.97
N GLY A 889 37.08 -9.02 -21.13
CA GLY A 889 38.42 -8.98 -21.71
C GLY A 889 38.90 -7.55 -21.99
N ASP A 890 38.03 -6.67 -22.48
CA ASP A 890 38.36 -5.26 -22.71
C ASP A 890 38.64 -4.53 -21.37
N VAL A 891 37.87 -4.84 -20.32
CA VAL A 891 38.09 -4.30 -18.96
C VAL A 891 39.46 -4.72 -18.44
N ILE A 892 39.81 -5.99 -18.61
CA ILE A 892 41.11 -6.52 -18.21
C ILE A 892 42.25 -5.85 -18.97
N ASN A 893 42.10 -5.66 -20.29
CA ASN A 893 43.11 -5.00 -21.11
C ASN A 893 43.31 -3.54 -20.70
N ASP A 894 42.23 -2.78 -20.45
CA ASP A 894 42.31 -1.42 -19.93
C ASP A 894 42.97 -1.39 -18.55
N LEU A 895 42.59 -2.32 -17.66
CA LEU A 895 43.18 -2.41 -16.32
C LEU A 895 44.69 -2.70 -16.38
N LYS A 896 45.15 -3.59 -17.28
CA LYS A 896 46.58 -3.89 -17.49
C LYS A 896 47.41 -2.66 -17.86
N THR A 897 46.81 -1.62 -18.45
CA THR A 897 47.51 -0.36 -18.75
C THR A 897 47.64 0.56 -17.54
N LYS A 898 46.83 0.34 -16.50
CA LYS A 898 46.70 1.19 -15.29
C LYS A 898 47.35 0.60 -14.06
N VAL A 899 47.76 -0.67 -14.10
CA VAL A 899 48.33 -1.41 -12.97
C VAL A 899 49.74 -1.91 -13.28
N GLU A 900 50.59 -1.97 -12.26
CA GLU A 900 51.87 -2.69 -12.34
C GLU A 900 51.61 -4.18 -12.10
N LEU A 901 52.08 -5.04 -13.00
CA LEU A 901 51.96 -6.50 -12.90
C LEU A 901 53.25 -7.12 -12.36
N SER A 902 53.15 -8.30 -11.74
CA SER A 902 54.32 -9.04 -11.25
C SER A 902 55.28 -9.48 -12.36
N HIS A 903 54.75 -9.75 -13.56
CA HIS A 903 55.50 -10.07 -14.78
C HIS A 903 54.69 -9.66 -16.04
N PRO A 904 55.35 -9.41 -17.19
CA PRO A 904 54.69 -8.89 -18.40
C PRO A 904 53.58 -9.79 -18.95
N ASP A 905 53.71 -11.11 -18.76
CA ASP A 905 52.78 -12.12 -19.28
C ASP A 905 51.71 -12.54 -18.24
N ALA A 906 51.55 -11.78 -17.15
CA ALA A 906 50.57 -12.10 -16.12
C ALA A 906 49.12 -12.06 -16.68
N GLU A 907 48.38 -13.13 -16.43
CA GLU A 907 46.95 -13.21 -16.74
C GLU A 907 46.14 -12.63 -15.59
N LEU A 908 45.13 -11.82 -15.90
CA LEU A 908 44.21 -11.27 -14.92
C LEU A 908 42.86 -11.95 -15.04
N ARG A 909 42.15 -12.08 -13.92
CA ARG A 909 40.73 -12.44 -13.90
C ARG A 909 39.91 -11.36 -13.21
N LEU A 910 38.65 -11.25 -13.61
CA LEU A 910 37.67 -10.38 -12.97
C LEU A 910 36.68 -11.24 -12.16
N LEU A 911 36.42 -10.83 -10.94
CA LEU A 911 35.65 -11.53 -9.92
C LEU A 911 34.52 -10.65 -9.40
N GLU A 912 33.40 -11.29 -9.09
CA GLU A 912 32.31 -10.70 -8.33
C GLU A 912 32.40 -11.19 -6.88
N VAL A 913 32.59 -10.25 -5.95
CA VAL A 913 32.71 -10.53 -4.52
C VAL A 913 31.55 -9.89 -3.77
N PHE A 914 30.86 -10.69 -2.96
CA PHE A 914 29.77 -10.23 -2.11
C PHE A 914 29.80 -10.96 -0.78
N TYR A 915 29.58 -10.20 0.29
CA TYR A 915 29.53 -10.72 1.66
C TYR A 915 30.74 -11.63 2.01
N HIS A 916 31.93 -11.17 1.63
CA HIS A 916 33.23 -11.85 1.81
C HIS A 916 33.34 -13.22 1.10
N LYS A 917 32.56 -13.44 0.03
CA LYS A 917 32.61 -14.64 -0.82
C LYS A 917 32.78 -14.29 -2.28
N ILE A 918 33.58 -15.09 -2.99
CA ILE A 918 33.67 -15.04 -4.45
C ILE A 918 32.45 -15.77 -5.01
N TYR A 919 31.60 -15.03 -5.74
CA TYR A 919 30.35 -15.55 -6.28
C TYR A 919 30.50 -15.99 -7.73
N LYS A 920 31.20 -15.18 -8.52
CA LYS A 920 31.37 -15.41 -9.95
C LYS A 920 32.76 -15.01 -10.41
N VAL A 921 33.31 -15.82 -11.30
CA VAL A 921 34.46 -15.45 -12.14
C VAL A 921 33.90 -15.13 -13.51
N PHE A 922 34.18 -13.93 -14.01
CA PHE A 922 33.66 -13.51 -15.30
C PHE A 922 34.51 -14.08 -16.44
N PRO A 923 33.92 -14.81 -17.41
CA PRO A 923 34.64 -15.21 -18.62
C PRO A 923 34.94 -13.98 -19.47
N HIS A 924 36.08 -13.99 -20.17
CA HIS A 924 36.55 -12.84 -20.95
C HIS A 924 35.57 -12.39 -22.04
N SER A 925 34.72 -13.28 -22.54
CA SER A 925 33.71 -12.99 -23.55
C SER A 925 32.42 -12.38 -23.00
N GLU A 926 32.23 -12.34 -21.68
CA GLU A 926 31.01 -11.78 -21.08
C GLU A 926 30.94 -10.27 -21.29
N LYS A 927 29.77 -9.78 -21.70
CA LYS A 927 29.54 -8.36 -21.93
C LYS A 927 29.45 -7.61 -20.62
N ILE A 928 30.09 -6.44 -20.54
CA ILE A 928 30.09 -5.63 -19.34
C ILE A 928 28.71 -5.08 -19.00
N GLU A 929 27.84 -4.90 -20.00
CA GLU A 929 26.44 -4.47 -19.81
C GLU A 929 25.70 -5.34 -18.78
N ASN A 930 26.01 -6.63 -18.71
CA ASN A 930 25.35 -7.61 -17.83
C ASN A 930 25.90 -7.63 -16.39
N ILE A 931 26.98 -6.91 -16.10
CA ILE A 931 27.59 -6.87 -14.75
C ILE A 931 26.74 -5.98 -13.83
N ASN A 932 26.34 -6.46 -12.65
CA ASN A 932 25.66 -5.65 -11.66
C ASN A 932 26.67 -4.99 -10.72
N ASP A 933 26.88 -3.68 -10.85
CA ASP A 933 27.86 -2.90 -10.07
C ASP A 933 27.24 -2.10 -8.91
N GLN A 934 25.95 -2.28 -8.63
CA GLN A 934 25.25 -1.50 -7.60
C GLN A 934 25.43 -2.07 -6.18
N TYR A 935 25.59 -3.39 -6.05
CA TYR A 935 25.63 -4.09 -4.75
C TYR A 935 26.86 -4.99 -4.55
N TRP A 936 27.61 -5.27 -5.62
CA TRP A 936 28.69 -6.24 -5.64
C TRP A 936 30.03 -5.53 -5.82
N THR A 937 31.07 -6.03 -5.16
CA THR A 937 32.43 -5.51 -5.36
C THR A 937 33.07 -6.26 -6.52
N LEU A 938 33.43 -5.53 -7.58
CA LEU A 938 34.23 -6.08 -8.68
C LEU A 938 35.70 -6.09 -8.27
N ARG A 939 36.28 -7.28 -8.21
CA ARG A 939 37.69 -7.50 -7.86
C ARG A 939 38.45 -8.04 -9.05
N ALA A 940 39.63 -7.51 -9.33
CA ALA A 940 40.56 -8.08 -10.30
C ALA A 940 41.84 -8.53 -9.61
N GLU A 941 42.39 -9.66 -10.04
CA GLU A 941 43.63 -10.22 -9.48
C GLU A 941 44.41 -10.98 -10.55
N GLU A 942 45.72 -11.13 -10.31
CA GLU A 942 46.59 -11.97 -11.14
C GLU A 942 46.29 -13.45 -10.89
N VAL A 943 46.17 -14.24 -11.96
CA VAL A 943 46.03 -15.69 -11.90
C VAL A 943 47.39 -16.30 -11.57
N PRO A 944 47.54 -16.95 -10.40
CA PRO A 944 48.80 -17.58 -10.00
C PRO A 944 49.24 -18.69 -10.96
N ASP A 945 50.54 -18.87 -11.15
CA ASP A 945 51.09 -19.93 -12.03
C ASP A 945 50.75 -21.36 -11.56
N GLU A 946 50.50 -21.54 -10.26
CA GLU A 946 50.00 -22.79 -9.69
C GLU A 946 48.62 -23.19 -10.23
N GLU A 947 47.78 -22.22 -10.62
CA GLU A 947 46.45 -22.48 -11.20
C GLU A 947 46.50 -22.78 -12.71
N LYS A 948 47.60 -22.45 -13.39
CA LYS A 948 47.74 -22.63 -14.85
C LYS A 948 48.15 -24.05 -15.25
N ASN A 949 48.85 -24.76 -14.37
CA ASN A 949 49.43 -26.09 -14.65
C ASN A 949 48.74 -27.20 -13.85
N LEU A 950 47.41 -27.25 -13.87
CA LEU A 950 46.63 -28.25 -13.12
C LEU A 950 46.76 -29.65 -13.74
N GLY A 951 47.07 -30.65 -12.92
CA GLY A 951 47.01 -32.05 -13.31
C GLY A 951 45.57 -32.52 -13.59
N PRO A 952 45.40 -33.68 -14.26
CA PRO A 952 44.09 -34.18 -14.67
C PRO A 952 43.16 -34.54 -13.51
N ASN A 953 43.56 -34.43 -12.24
CA ASN A 953 42.74 -34.66 -11.06
C ASN A 953 42.81 -33.51 -10.03
N ASP A 954 43.59 -32.46 -10.33
CA ASP A 954 43.71 -31.26 -9.49
C ASP A 954 42.48 -30.37 -9.62
N ARG A 955 42.21 -29.57 -8.59
CA ARG A 955 41.00 -28.71 -8.53
C ARG A 955 41.32 -27.37 -7.92
N VAL A 956 40.67 -26.32 -8.43
CA VAL A 956 40.68 -25.00 -7.81
C VAL A 956 39.43 -24.86 -6.96
N ILE A 957 39.58 -24.56 -5.67
CA ILE A 957 38.48 -24.38 -4.73
C ILE A 957 38.45 -22.95 -4.16
N HIS A 958 37.26 -22.54 -3.72
CA HIS A 958 37.03 -21.25 -3.10
C HIS A 958 37.21 -21.34 -1.58
N VAL A 959 37.99 -20.40 -1.03
CA VAL A 959 38.25 -20.30 0.41
C VAL A 959 37.70 -18.98 0.94
N TYR A 960 37.02 -19.01 2.08
CA TYR A 960 36.54 -17.80 2.77
C TYR A 960 36.65 -17.93 4.29
N HIS A 961 36.67 -16.80 4.99
CA HIS A 961 36.79 -16.74 6.45
C HIS A 961 35.42 -16.51 7.10
N PHE A 962 35.17 -17.19 8.22
CA PHE A 962 33.93 -17.01 8.96
C PHE A 962 34.08 -17.21 10.46
N THR A 963 33.11 -16.72 11.21
CA THR A 963 32.93 -17.03 12.63
C THR A 963 31.51 -17.51 12.85
N LYS A 964 31.31 -18.30 13.90
CA LYS A 964 29.98 -18.73 14.35
C LYS A 964 29.52 -17.82 15.47
N ASP A 965 28.38 -17.17 15.28
CA ASP A 965 27.65 -16.56 16.39
C ASP A 965 26.58 -17.54 16.89
N THR A 966 26.49 -17.70 18.20
CA THR A 966 25.54 -18.61 18.88
C THR A 966 24.42 -17.86 19.58
N ALA A 967 24.24 -16.56 19.31
CA ALA A 967 23.10 -15.81 19.78
C ALA A 967 21.78 -16.40 19.24
N GLN A 968 20.82 -16.67 20.13
CA GLN A 968 19.41 -17.01 19.83
C GLN A 968 19.09 -18.38 19.20
N ASN A 969 19.83 -19.46 19.52
CA ASN A 969 19.46 -20.84 19.13
C ASN A 969 19.33 -21.10 17.61
N GLN A 970 19.78 -20.19 16.75
CA GLN A 970 19.98 -20.41 15.32
C GLN A 970 21.48 -20.24 15.01
N MET A 971 22.07 -21.19 14.29
CA MET A 971 23.49 -21.10 13.92
C MET A 971 23.65 -20.05 12.83
N GLN A 972 24.14 -18.85 13.18
CA GLN A 972 24.38 -17.78 12.22
C GLN A 972 25.87 -17.73 11.85
N ILE A 973 26.17 -17.88 10.56
CA ILE A 973 27.52 -17.77 10.01
C ILE A 973 27.76 -16.31 9.63
N GLN A 974 28.75 -15.68 10.25
CA GLN A 974 29.21 -14.35 9.87
C GLN A 974 30.51 -14.47 9.07
N ASN A 975 30.49 -14.07 7.80
CA ASN A 975 31.68 -14.08 6.96
C ASN A 975 32.46 -12.77 7.13
N PHE A 976 33.78 -12.84 7.05
CA PHE A 976 34.67 -11.68 7.11
C PHE A 976 35.94 -11.95 6.29
N GLY A 977 36.89 -11.02 6.29
CA GLY A 977 38.18 -11.18 5.64
C GLY A 977 38.13 -11.20 4.11
N GLU A 978 39.22 -11.63 3.49
CA GLU A 978 39.39 -11.65 2.03
C GLU A 978 39.30 -13.08 1.49
N PRO A 979 38.31 -13.41 0.65
CA PRO A 979 38.24 -14.73 0.02
C PRO A 979 39.34 -14.89 -1.03
N PHE A 980 39.76 -16.13 -1.27
CA PHE A 980 40.80 -16.46 -2.25
C PHE A 980 40.62 -17.86 -2.84
N PHE A 981 41.37 -18.15 -3.91
CA PHE A 981 41.42 -19.46 -4.54
C PHE A 981 42.58 -20.30 -4.03
N LEU A 982 42.36 -21.61 -3.93
CA LEU A 982 43.37 -22.59 -3.55
C LEU A 982 43.32 -23.79 -4.49
N VAL A 983 44.47 -24.18 -5.03
CA VAL A 983 44.62 -25.44 -5.78
C VAL A 983 44.77 -26.59 -4.79
N ILE A 984 43.95 -27.62 -4.92
CA ILE A 984 44.07 -28.88 -4.17
C ILE A 984 44.44 -30.03 -5.11
N HIS A 985 45.38 -30.86 -4.68
CA HIS A 985 45.85 -32.01 -5.44
C HIS A 985 45.12 -33.32 -5.07
N GLU A 986 45.19 -34.31 -5.95
CA GLU A 986 44.64 -35.64 -5.68
C GLU A 986 45.40 -36.32 -4.52
N GLY A 987 44.67 -36.77 -3.50
CA GLY A 987 45.28 -37.42 -2.32
C GLY A 987 45.86 -36.46 -1.28
N GLU A 988 45.86 -35.15 -1.52
CA GLU A 988 46.36 -34.14 -0.58
C GLU A 988 45.52 -34.12 0.70
N THR A 989 46.20 -34.23 1.83
CA THR A 989 45.60 -34.23 3.17
C THR A 989 45.33 -32.81 3.65
N LEU A 990 44.37 -32.65 4.57
CA LEU A 990 44.11 -31.34 5.18
C LEU A 990 45.36 -30.78 5.90
N ALA A 991 46.20 -31.62 6.49
CA ALA A 991 47.45 -31.17 7.13
C ALA A 991 48.38 -30.45 6.16
N GLU A 992 48.53 -30.98 4.94
CA GLU A 992 49.34 -30.38 3.87
C GLU A 992 48.71 -29.06 3.37
N ILE A 993 47.38 -29.03 3.22
CA ILE A 993 46.62 -27.84 2.85
C ILE A 993 46.72 -26.74 3.93
N LYS A 994 46.65 -27.10 5.22
CA LYS A 994 46.82 -26.18 6.35
C LYS A 994 48.18 -25.49 6.29
N ALA A 995 49.26 -26.24 6.06
CA ALA A 995 50.60 -25.66 5.93
C ALA A 995 50.71 -24.66 4.75
N ARG A 996 50.06 -24.95 3.61
CA ARG A 996 50.01 -24.05 2.46
C ARG A 996 49.19 -22.79 2.72
N VAL A 997 48.01 -22.93 3.34
CA VAL A 997 47.15 -21.81 3.72
C VAL A 997 47.84 -20.90 4.74
N GLN A 998 48.50 -21.49 5.74
CA GLN A 998 49.28 -20.73 6.73
C GLN A 998 50.39 -19.91 6.08
N LYS A 999 51.16 -20.52 5.16
CA LYS A 999 52.21 -19.84 4.42
C LYS A 999 51.66 -18.73 3.51
N LYS A 1000 50.51 -18.95 2.87
CA LYS A 1000 49.86 -17.98 1.98
C LYS A 1000 49.34 -16.76 2.75
N LEU A 1001 48.72 -16.98 3.90
CA LEU A 1001 48.14 -15.92 4.74
C LEU A 1001 49.13 -15.30 5.73
N GLN A 1002 50.36 -15.83 5.83
CA GLN A 1002 51.43 -15.35 6.72
C GLN A 1002 51.01 -15.25 8.19
N VAL A 1003 50.23 -16.22 8.67
CA VAL A 1003 49.69 -16.26 10.05
C VAL A 1003 50.66 -16.97 11.00
N ALA A 1004 50.89 -16.41 12.19
CA ALA A 1004 51.75 -16.99 13.21
C ALA A 1004 51.21 -18.35 13.72
N ASP A 1005 52.13 -19.26 14.07
CA ASP A 1005 51.80 -20.62 14.51
C ASP A 1005 50.77 -20.66 15.66
N GLU A 1006 50.92 -19.76 16.64
CA GLU A 1006 50.03 -19.67 17.81
C GLU A 1006 48.59 -19.25 17.48
N GLU A 1007 48.42 -18.43 16.45
CA GLU A 1007 47.11 -17.96 16.00
C GLU A 1007 46.46 -19.00 15.08
N PHE A 1008 47.24 -19.53 14.13
CA PHE A 1008 46.77 -20.51 13.16
C PHE A 1008 46.36 -21.85 13.80
N ALA A 1009 47.00 -22.23 14.92
CA ALA A 1009 46.62 -23.42 15.68
C ALA A 1009 45.17 -23.40 16.22
N LYS A 1010 44.54 -22.22 16.31
CA LYS A 1010 43.16 -22.04 16.78
C LYS A 1010 42.12 -22.16 15.66
N TRP A 1011 42.56 -22.15 14.39
CA TRP A 1011 41.68 -22.13 13.23
C TRP A 1011 41.08 -23.51 12.98
N LYS A 1012 39.79 -23.54 12.63
CA LYS A 1012 39.11 -24.78 12.22
C LYS A 1012 38.77 -24.70 10.73
N PHE A 1013 38.93 -25.83 10.05
CA PHE A 1013 38.67 -25.94 8.61
C PHE A 1013 37.39 -26.73 8.41
N ALA A 1014 36.47 -26.19 7.62
CA ALA A 1014 35.20 -26.82 7.32
C ALA A 1014 34.94 -26.87 5.82
N PHE A 1015 34.45 -27.99 5.34
CA PHE A 1015 33.76 -28.07 4.06
C PHE A 1015 32.36 -27.49 4.24
N LEU A 1016 32.00 -26.48 3.46
CA LEU A 1016 30.68 -25.86 3.52
C LEU A 1016 29.89 -26.18 2.27
N SER A 1017 28.72 -26.78 2.48
CA SER A 1017 27.70 -27.03 1.45
C SER A 1017 26.37 -26.43 1.88
N LEU A 1018 25.76 -25.58 1.04
CA LEU A 1018 24.47 -24.91 1.34
C LEU A 1018 24.43 -24.21 2.72
N GLY A 1019 25.56 -23.61 3.14
CA GLY A 1019 25.66 -22.90 4.42
C GLY A 1019 25.83 -23.80 5.66
N ARG A 1020 25.97 -25.12 5.50
CA ARG A 1020 26.23 -26.06 6.61
C ARG A 1020 27.73 -26.42 6.65
N PRO A 1021 28.43 -26.13 7.77
CA PRO A 1021 29.85 -26.47 7.93
C PRO A 1021 30.03 -27.90 8.43
N GLU A 1022 30.77 -28.69 7.66
CA GLU A 1022 31.30 -30.00 8.03
C GLU A 1022 32.80 -29.89 8.32
N TYR A 1023 33.22 -30.05 9.58
CA TYR A 1023 34.62 -29.91 9.94
C TYR A 1023 35.49 -31.05 9.42
N LEU A 1024 36.65 -30.68 8.89
CA LEU A 1024 37.62 -31.62 8.33
C LEU A 1024 38.69 -31.98 9.37
N GLN A 1025 39.12 -33.24 9.35
CA GLN A 1025 40.24 -33.75 10.15
C GLN A 1025 41.54 -33.69 9.35
N ASP A 1026 42.69 -33.65 10.04
CA ASP A 1026 44.00 -33.52 9.42
C ASP A 1026 44.33 -34.66 8.42
N SER A 1027 43.78 -35.86 8.65
CA SER A 1027 43.93 -37.02 7.76
C SER A 1027 42.98 -37.03 6.55
N ASP A 1028 42.04 -36.10 6.47
CA ASP A 1028 41.03 -36.10 5.40
C ASP A 1028 41.64 -35.69 4.06
N ILE A 1029 41.32 -36.45 3.01
CA ILE A 1029 41.67 -36.11 1.63
C ILE A 1029 40.66 -35.08 1.12
N VAL A 1030 41.06 -33.82 1.06
CA VAL A 1030 40.14 -32.69 0.80
C VAL A 1030 39.54 -32.77 -0.61
N SER A 1031 40.30 -33.21 -1.61
CA SER A 1031 39.83 -33.36 -3.00
C SER A 1031 38.68 -34.36 -3.17
N SER A 1032 38.46 -35.27 -2.22
CA SER A 1032 37.33 -36.20 -2.22
C SER A 1032 35.98 -35.55 -1.88
N ARG A 1033 35.98 -34.41 -1.19
CA ARG A 1033 34.76 -33.72 -0.70
C ARG A 1033 34.13 -32.79 -1.72
N PHE A 1034 34.93 -32.26 -2.64
CA PHE A 1034 34.45 -31.35 -3.68
C PHE A 1034 33.93 -32.16 -4.89
N GLN A 1035 32.97 -31.64 -5.65
CA GLN A 1035 32.56 -32.22 -6.93
C GLN A 1035 33.36 -31.61 -8.08
N ARG A 1036 33.55 -32.38 -9.16
CA ARG A 1036 34.12 -31.90 -10.42
C ARG A 1036 32.98 -31.29 -11.23
N ARG A 1037 32.84 -29.95 -11.25
CA ARG A 1037 31.85 -29.26 -12.10
C ARG A 1037 32.57 -28.20 -12.94
N ASP A 1038 32.26 -28.18 -14.23
CA ASP A 1038 32.74 -27.20 -15.21
C ASP A 1038 31.75 -26.02 -15.37
N VAL A 1039 30.91 -25.72 -14.37
CA VAL A 1039 29.79 -24.78 -14.52
C VAL A 1039 29.98 -23.55 -13.63
N TYR A 1040 30.08 -22.38 -14.27
CA TYR A 1040 30.19 -21.07 -13.65
C TYR A 1040 28.81 -20.58 -13.16
N GLY A 1041 28.58 -20.63 -11.84
CA GLY A 1041 27.43 -20.06 -11.13
C GLY A 1041 27.38 -20.55 -9.67
N ALA A 1042 26.98 -19.68 -8.73
CA ALA A 1042 26.87 -19.87 -7.27
C ALA A 1042 27.43 -21.21 -6.76
N TRP A 1043 28.72 -21.22 -6.41
CA TRP A 1043 29.38 -22.42 -5.93
C TRP A 1043 28.68 -22.94 -4.67
N GLU A 1044 28.11 -24.14 -4.74
CA GLU A 1044 27.45 -24.76 -3.59
C GLU A 1044 28.47 -25.22 -2.53
N GLN A 1045 29.77 -25.25 -2.85
CA GLN A 1045 30.84 -25.89 -2.06
C GLN A 1045 32.03 -24.95 -1.83
N TYR A 1046 32.41 -24.76 -0.56
CA TYR A 1046 33.53 -23.92 -0.15
C TYR A 1046 34.40 -24.59 0.91
N LEU A 1047 35.67 -24.17 1.01
CA LEU A 1047 36.49 -24.42 2.19
C LEU A 1047 36.42 -23.19 3.10
N GLY A 1048 35.79 -23.32 4.26
CA GLY A 1048 35.68 -22.25 5.23
C GLY A 1048 36.76 -22.34 6.30
N LEU A 1049 37.33 -21.18 6.63
CA LEU A 1049 38.30 -20.99 7.70
C LEU A 1049 37.57 -20.35 8.88
N GLU A 1050 37.27 -21.12 9.91
CA GLU A 1050 36.64 -20.61 11.12
C GLU A 1050 37.70 -20.06 12.08
N HIS A 1051 37.63 -18.76 12.35
CA HIS A 1051 38.45 -18.10 13.36
C HIS A 1051 37.83 -16.76 13.79
N SER A 1052 38.40 -16.15 14.83
CA SER A 1052 38.03 -14.79 15.24
C SER A 1052 38.59 -13.75 14.27
N ASP A 1053 37.83 -12.70 13.98
CA ASP A 1053 38.31 -11.56 13.19
C ASP A 1053 39.31 -10.74 14.01
N SER A 1054 40.61 -10.91 13.72
CA SER A 1054 41.72 -10.17 14.34
C SER A 1054 42.09 -8.90 13.57
N ALA A 1055 41.39 -8.58 12.46
CA ALA A 1055 41.67 -7.37 11.69
C ALA A 1055 41.37 -6.13 12.55
N PRO A 1056 42.28 -5.13 12.60
CA PRO A 1056 41.95 -3.86 13.22
C PRO A 1056 40.74 -3.31 12.46
N LYS A 1057 39.65 -2.99 13.17
CA LYS A 1057 38.46 -2.34 12.60
C LYS A 1057 38.87 -1.01 11.94
N ARG A 1058 39.37 -1.07 10.71
CA ARG A 1058 39.69 0.10 9.89
C ARG A 1058 38.36 0.74 9.54
N ALA A 1059 38.30 2.06 9.68
CA ALA A 1059 37.16 2.89 9.30
C ALA A 1059 36.99 2.97 7.77
N TYR A 1060 37.00 1.83 7.08
CA TYR A 1060 36.80 1.70 5.63
C TYR A 1060 35.44 1.05 5.34
N ALA A 1061 34.39 1.57 5.99
CA ALA A 1061 32.99 1.30 5.67
C ALA A 1061 32.20 2.61 5.51
N ALA A 1062 32.86 3.69 5.10
CA ALA A 1062 32.22 4.99 4.87
C ALA A 1062 31.65 5.16 3.46
N ASN A 1063 31.91 4.24 2.51
CA ASN A 1063 31.55 4.44 1.09
C ASN A 1063 30.78 3.30 0.40
N GLN A 1064 30.29 2.29 1.12
CA GLN A 1064 29.46 1.21 0.51
C GLN A 1064 28.09 0.98 1.16
N ASN A 1065 27.66 1.81 2.12
CA ASN A 1065 26.26 1.85 2.56
C ASN A 1065 25.85 3.29 2.83
N ARG A 1066 25.00 3.88 1.97
CA ARG A 1066 24.24 5.09 2.30
C ARG A 1066 23.11 4.72 3.26
N HIS A 1067 23.44 4.38 4.49
CA HIS A 1067 22.55 4.44 5.66
C HIS A 1067 23.41 4.77 6.89
N THR A 1068 23.78 6.03 7.04
CA THR A 1068 24.46 6.54 8.24
C THR A 1068 23.45 7.26 9.12
N PHE A 1069 22.78 6.53 10.02
CA PHE A 1069 22.22 7.13 11.24
C PHE A 1069 22.17 6.11 12.38
N GLU A 1070 23.33 5.83 13.00
CA GLU A 1070 23.36 5.41 14.40
C GLU A 1070 24.58 6.04 15.10
N LYS A 1071 24.36 7.16 15.80
CA LYS A 1071 25.15 7.53 16.98
C LYS A 1071 24.23 8.11 18.06
N PRO A 1072 24.46 7.79 19.35
CA PRO A 1072 23.60 8.20 20.46
C PRO A 1072 23.57 9.72 20.65
N VAL A 1073 22.37 10.27 20.81
CA VAL A 1073 22.12 11.67 21.14
C VAL A 1073 22.48 11.91 22.60
N LYS A 1074 23.48 12.75 22.85
CA LYS A 1074 23.73 13.36 24.17
C LYS A 1074 23.06 14.73 24.19
N ILE A 1075 22.11 14.92 25.11
CA ILE A 1075 21.58 16.23 25.46
C ILE A 1075 22.57 16.86 26.44
N TYR A 1076 23.19 17.97 26.05
CA TYR A 1076 23.83 18.88 27.00
C TYR A 1076 22.75 19.87 27.44
N ASN A 1077 22.44 19.87 28.73
CA ASN A 1077 21.44 20.74 29.36
C ASN A 1077 21.52 22.19 28.91
#